data_AF-A0A965HRJ8-F1
#
_entry.id   AF-A0A965HRJ8-F1
#
_cell.length_a   1.000
_cell.length_b   1.000
_cell.length_c   1.000
_cell.angle_alpha   90.00
_cell.angle_beta   90.00
_cell.angle_gamma   90.00
#
_symmetry.space_group_name_H-M   'P 1'
#
loop_
_entity.id
_entity.type
_entity.pdbx_description
1 polymer ?
#
loop_
_entity_poly.entity_id
_entity_poly.type
_entity_poly.pdbx_seq_one_letter_code
_entity_poly.pdbx_strand_id
1 'polypeptide(L)'
;MKLVSTSAVLTTPSSALWAKSWNATNGLSYTLTSGKTDGSSTFKMGVTFPAATTFVDTVSGVNNDLVYLDNSSSLTFSPLNSFNPLTPSTVELSNSGNLNIGSGSTLNIDAVTSGSYSLTKTGAGTVGLSAANVYTLGTTLSAGTLKVSNSAAPTRLAQVKANISGGAVTSFTVVDGGAGYTAVPTVKIDKNTGENGTPVAATATATISGGAVTAVTVTAAGSGYTVAPKVQIYGNQSPLGTGAVTLGGGTLNALVDTDLSRMSFYPDPSNTFFRMNGSDTTINGPVTLNVAGGTTLSSYTIASNGNPTYLVTKNGDGTLWLRGGGSPAPKDFAGGFWVNAGTLSFSVSANAGTGSGTITMNGGNLRLAKTVGSAGNYSALDMANTLAVLANTTITLDLNPATDILANFASAAALQSTSSKTISVDKTSTANSGAKMIFKSAQLEGTTTFNVADSTQVALGGATGGGAVKKTGLGTLVLSVLDTTTTPSTTVNNSYTGSTSIDSGAVSFSAGSSQASSISVANGAVVQFNLADATPNTTGKLTLTSGSKVRITGTPSNGTSYTLFSADGGIEGTPVLESPISLYALTKSTDGKSLSLEFAKITPTITVTPGSYTYSGSMQGPGVDEVSKGGSQGLITLSYAGTGSTTYGPSATPPTNAGTYTLTATVGPDSSYNGASSTPTAFSIAKATPVVSVLPTASAVTVGA
;
A
#
# COMPACT_ATOMS: atom_id res chain seq x y z
N MET A 1 4.75 51.43 -18.29
CA MET A 1 4.59 52.51 -17.30
C MET A 1 5.70 52.33 -16.27
N LYS A 2 6.58 53.31 -16.12
CA LYS A 2 7.65 53.27 -15.11
C LYS A 2 7.18 53.98 -13.84
N LEU A 3 7.15 53.26 -12.72
CA LEU A 3 6.82 53.79 -11.41
C LEU A 3 8.05 54.48 -10.82
N VAL A 4 7.93 55.78 -10.56
CA VAL A 4 8.99 56.64 -9.99
C VAL A 4 8.49 57.49 -8.82
N SER A 5 7.32 57.16 -8.27
CA SER A 5 6.70 57.91 -7.16
C SER A 5 7.47 57.72 -5.86
N THR A 6 7.47 58.74 -5.01
CA THR A 6 7.91 58.64 -3.60
C THR A 6 6.82 58.05 -2.69
N SER A 7 5.54 58.08 -3.12
CA SER A 7 4.43 57.48 -2.38
C SER A 7 4.40 55.97 -2.55
N ALA A 8 4.32 55.23 -1.44
CA ALA A 8 4.23 53.78 -1.42
C ALA A 8 2.84 53.23 -1.82
N VAL A 9 1.77 54.02 -1.67
CA VAL A 9 0.41 53.67 -2.11
C VAL A 9 0.01 54.60 -3.25
N LEU A 10 -0.37 54.01 -4.39
CA LEU A 10 -0.79 54.74 -5.58
C LEU A 10 -2.28 54.45 -5.81
N THR A 11 -3.11 55.46 -5.52
CA THR A 11 -4.56 55.43 -5.73
C THR A 11 -4.91 56.01 -7.09
N THR A 12 -5.81 55.37 -7.82
CA THR A 12 -6.33 55.91 -9.09
C THR A 12 -7.81 56.25 -8.97
N PRO A 13 -8.27 57.41 -9.48
CA PRO A 13 -9.70 57.75 -9.52
C PRO A 13 -10.45 57.06 -10.67
N SER A 14 -9.72 56.42 -11.61
CA SER A 14 -10.30 55.72 -12.77
C SER A 14 -10.85 54.33 -12.39
N SER A 15 -11.90 53.88 -13.10
CA SER A 15 -12.41 52.52 -13.00
C SER A 15 -11.48 51.48 -13.64
N ALA A 16 -10.64 51.90 -14.58
CA ALA A 16 -9.62 51.06 -15.19
C ALA A 16 -8.30 51.83 -15.34
N LEU A 17 -7.20 51.26 -14.85
CA LEU A 17 -5.85 51.73 -15.14
C LEU A 17 -5.19 50.76 -16.12
N TRP A 18 -4.74 51.29 -17.24
CA TRP A 18 -4.11 50.51 -18.30
C TRP A 18 -2.62 50.82 -18.38
N ALA A 19 -1.81 49.76 -18.45
CA ALA A 19 -0.44 49.86 -18.90
C ALA A 19 -0.05 48.64 -19.74
N LYS A 20 0.74 48.87 -20.80
CA LYS A 20 1.36 47.77 -21.56
C LYS A 20 2.23 46.88 -20.65
N SER A 21 3.06 47.54 -19.84
CA SER A 21 3.91 46.93 -18.82
C SER A 21 3.93 47.78 -17.55
N TRP A 22 4.09 47.14 -16.39
CA TRP A 22 4.22 47.77 -15.07
C TRP A 22 5.63 47.60 -14.52
N ASN A 23 6.37 48.71 -14.42
CA ASN A 23 7.82 48.65 -14.18
C ASN A 23 8.22 49.38 -12.90
N ALA A 24 8.99 48.74 -12.02
CA ALA A 24 9.63 49.38 -10.88
C ALA A 24 11.06 48.87 -10.70
N THR A 25 12.03 49.79 -10.68
CA THR A 25 13.47 49.47 -10.72
C THR A 25 14.27 50.29 -9.71
N ASN A 26 13.62 50.92 -8.73
CA ASN A 26 14.21 51.91 -7.83
C ASN A 26 14.32 51.42 -6.38
N GLY A 27 14.03 50.14 -6.12
CA GLY A 27 14.07 49.53 -4.80
C GLY A 27 12.93 49.94 -3.86
N LEU A 28 11.92 50.64 -4.38
CA LEU A 28 10.74 51.01 -3.60
C LEU A 28 9.64 49.95 -3.71
N SER A 29 8.74 49.96 -2.73
CA SER A 29 7.56 49.10 -2.67
C SER A 29 6.31 49.92 -2.98
N TYR A 30 5.54 49.46 -3.97
CA TYR A 30 4.32 50.11 -4.42
C TYR A 30 3.10 49.23 -4.19
N THR A 31 2.02 49.82 -3.71
CA THR A 31 0.70 49.19 -3.63
C THR A 31 -0.27 49.97 -4.51
N LEU A 32 -0.88 49.29 -5.48
CA LEU A 32 -1.87 49.82 -6.40
C LEU A 32 -3.26 49.52 -5.86
N THR A 33 -4.07 50.57 -5.74
CA THR A 33 -5.47 50.52 -5.31
C THR A 33 -6.30 51.57 -6.05
N SER A 34 -7.62 51.54 -5.89
CA SER A 34 -8.53 52.55 -6.46
C SER A 34 -9.11 53.46 -5.39
N GLY A 35 -9.36 54.70 -5.83
CA GLY A 35 -10.01 55.76 -5.06
C GLY A 35 -11.52 55.84 -5.24
N LYS A 36 -12.16 54.92 -5.98
CA LYS A 36 -13.58 55.02 -6.35
C LYS A 36 -14.49 54.54 -5.22
N THR A 37 -15.59 55.25 -4.96
CA THR A 37 -16.58 54.89 -3.93
C THR A 37 -17.64 53.88 -4.41
N ASP A 38 -17.90 53.84 -5.73
CA ASP A 38 -18.93 53.02 -6.39
C ASP A 38 -18.38 52.20 -7.59
N GLY A 39 -17.80 51.04 -7.32
CA GLY A 39 -17.52 50.04 -8.35
C GLY A 39 -16.19 49.31 -8.22
N SER A 40 -16.05 48.25 -9.01
CA SER A 40 -14.83 47.45 -9.11
C SER A 40 -13.73 48.19 -9.85
N SER A 41 -12.49 47.86 -9.52
CA SER A 41 -11.29 48.47 -10.10
C SER A 41 -10.56 47.47 -10.96
N THR A 42 -10.18 47.85 -12.18
CA THR A 42 -9.50 46.93 -13.10
C THR A 42 -8.13 47.44 -13.50
N PHE A 43 -7.09 46.66 -13.22
CA PHE A 43 -5.73 46.90 -13.67
C PHE A 43 -5.47 46.08 -14.94
N LYS A 44 -5.43 46.75 -16.10
CA LYS A 44 -5.22 46.08 -17.39
C LYS A 44 -3.74 45.99 -17.73
N MET A 45 -3.32 44.82 -18.19
CA MET A 45 -1.93 44.50 -18.55
C MET A 45 -1.83 44.04 -20.01
N GLY A 46 -0.96 44.68 -20.79
CA GLY A 46 -0.79 44.38 -22.22
C GLY A 46 -1.44 45.42 -23.15
N VAL A 47 -1.54 45.10 -24.44
CA VAL A 47 -2.13 45.96 -25.48
C VAL A 47 -3.58 45.59 -25.76
N THR A 48 -4.44 46.60 -25.89
CA THR A 48 -5.88 46.40 -26.12
C THR A 48 -6.23 46.26 -27.61
N PHE A 49 -5.49 46.88 -28.53
CA PHE A 49 -5.71 46.75 -29.99
C PHE A 49 -4.44 46.99 -30.84
N PRO A 50 -4.23 46.20 -31.92
CA PRO A 50 -4.94 44.96 -32.22
C PRO A 50 -4.58 43.87 -31.20
N ALA A 51 -5.56 43.03 -30.86
CA ALA A 51 -5.37 41.94 -29.90
C ALA A 51 -4.21 41.03 -30.37
N ALA A 52 -3.34 40.65 -29.44
CA ALA A 52 -2.24 39.69 -29.66
C ALA A 52 -1.03 40.14 -30.50
N THR A 53 -0.71 41.44 -30.61
CA THR A 53 0.62 41.86 -31.10
C THR A 53 1.67 41.77 -29.99
N THR A 54 2.89 41.37 -30.33
CA THR A 54 4.04 41.49 -29.43
C THR A 54 4.35 42.97 -29.16
N PHE A 55 4.74 43.31 -27.93
CA PHE A 55 5.29 44.62 -27.58
C PHE A 55 6.64 44.46 -26.89
N VAL A 56 7.53 45.42 -27.06
CA VAL A 56 8.80 45.48 -26.31
C VAL A 56 8.57 46.31 -25.06
N ASP A 57 8.89 45.80 -23.88
CA ASP A 57 9.01 46.63 -22.70
C ASP A 57 10.27 47.49 -22.83
N THR A 58 10.12 48.81 -22.87
CA THR A 58 11.23 49.74 -23.05
C THR A 58 12.16 49.84 -21.85
N VAL A 59 11.78 49.32 -20.69
CA VAL A 59 12.62 49.30 -19.48
C VAL A 59 13.49 48.05 -19.43
N SER A 60 12.92 46.86 -19.67
CA SER A 60 13.68 45.60 -19.66
C SER A 60 14.31 45.26 -21.00
N GLY A 61 13.80 45.82 -22.09
CA GLY A 61 14.17 45.45 -23.47
C GLY A 61 13.58 44.10 -23.92
N VAL A 62 12.74 43.46 -23.10
CA VAL A 62 12.19 42.12 -23.37
C VAL A 62 10.79 42.22 -23.97
N ASN A 63 10.48 41.30 -24.89
CA ASN A 63 9.17 41.18 -25.49
C ASN A 63 8.13 40.68 -24.49
N ASN A 64 6.98 41.36 -24.44
CA ASN A 64 5.80 41.02 -23.66
C ASN A 64 6.07 40.89 -22.15
N ASP A 65 7.02 41.63 -21.59
CA ASP A 65 7.06 41.80 -20.13
C ASP A 65 5.82 42.61 -19.73
N LEU A 66 4.88 41.95 -19.02
CA LEU A 66 3.70 42.61 -18.49
C LEU A 66 4.02 43.31 -17.16
N VAL A 67 5.01 42.78 -16.43
CA VAL A 67 5.62 43.40 -15.25
C VAL A 67 7.12 43.17 -15.32
N TYR A 68 7.89 44.23 -15.10
CA TYR A 68 9.32 44.14 -14.86
C TYR A 68 9.71 44.80 -13.53
N LEU A 69 10.21 44.00 -12.59
CA LEU A 69 10.72 44.49 -11.30
C LEU A 69 12.20 44.19 -11.14
N ASP A 70 12.95 45.14 -10.58
CA ASP A 70 14.40 45.07 -10.40
C ASP A 70 14.82 45.83 -9.13
N ASN A 71 16.06 45.68 -8.67
CA ASN A 71 16.70 46.39 -7.57
C ASN A 71 15.94 46.21 -6.24
N SER A 72 15.42 45.00 -6.00
CA SER A 72 14.58 44.68 -4.84
C SER A 72 13.28 45.51 -4.76
N SER A 73 12.78 46.00 -5.89
CA SER A 73 11.49 46.71 -5.92
C SER A 73 10.33 45.75 -5.66
N SER A 74 9.23 46.27 -5.13
CA SER A 74 7.99 45.49 -4.96
C SER A 74 6.78 46.19 -5.54
N LEU A 75 5.85 45.39 -6.06
CA LEU A 75 4.57 45.86 -6.57
C LEU A 75 3.45 44.96 -6.03
N THR A 76 2.40 45.55 -5.50
CA THR A 76 1.21 44.84 -5.01
C THR A 76 -0.04 45.36 -5.70
N PHE A 77 -0.85 44.47 -6.27
CA PHE A 77 -2.20 44.76 -6.76
C PHE A 77 -3.20 44.32 -5.70
N SER A 78 -3.76 45.28 -4.95
CA SER A 78 -4.64 44.99 -3.82
C SER A 78 -5.93 44.27 -4.23
N PRO A 79 -6.49 43.38 -3.39
CA PRO A 79 -7.71 42.62 -3.71
C PRO A 79 -8.97 43.47 -3.62
N LEU A 80 -8.94 44.53 -2.80
CA LEU A 80 -10.07 45.37 -2.46
C LEU A 80 -9.73 46.84 -2.71
N ASN A 81 -10.77 47.61 -2.98
CA ASN A 81 -10.68 49.06 -3.05
C ASN A 81 -10.46 49.67 -1.65
N SER A 82 -9.54 50.63 -1.53
CA SER A 82 -9.18 51.24 -0.23
C SER A 82 -10.21 52.22 0.34
N PHE A 83 -11.18 52.69 -0.46
CA PHE A 83 -12.28 53.55 -0.03
C PHE A 83 -13.59 52.79 0.18
N ASN A 84 -13.77 51.66 -0.49
CA ASN A 84 -14.92 50.77 -0.28
C ASN A 84 -14.45 49.29 -0.22
N PRO A 85 -14.21 48.75 0.98
CA PRO A 85 -13.71 47.38 1.14
C PRO A 85 -14.66 46.28 0.65
N LEU A 86 -15.88 46.63 0.23
CA LEU A 86 -16.86 45.70 -0.33
C LEU A 86 -16.74 45.55 -1.85
N THR A 87 -15.98 46.42 -2.55
CA THR A 87 -15.78 46.31 -4.00
C THR A 87 -14.43 45.66 -4.34
N PRO A 88 -14.44 44.56 -5.13
CA PRO A 88 -13.21 43.87 -5.49
C PRO A 88 -12.44 44.60 -6.58
N SER A 89 -11.13 44.42 -6.56
CA SER A 89 -10.24 44.76 -7.67
C SER A 89 -9.94 43.54 -8.52
N THR A 90 -9.69 43.75 -9.81
CA THR A 90 -9.28 42.72 -10.78
C THR A 90 -8.03 43.14 -11.52
N VAL A 91 -7.22 42.14 -11.91
CA VAL A 91 -6.17 42.29 -12.92
C VAL A 91 -6.69 41.63 -14.20
N GLU A 92 -6.67 42.35 -15.31
CA GLU A 92 -7.14 41.84 -16.61
C GLU A 92 -5.98 41.75 -17.60
N LEU A 93 -5.70 40.54 -18.06
CA LEU A 93 -4.69 40.30 -19.09
C LEU A 93 -5.28 40.61 -20.48
N SER A 94 -4.53 41.39 -21.27
CA SER A 94 -4.80 41.67 -22.68
C SER A 94 -3.74 41.05 -23.61
N ASN A 95 -2.68 40.46 -23.05
CA ASN A 95 -1.66 39.70 -23.77
C ASN A 95 -1.14 38.54 -22.90
N SER A 96 -0.63 37.50 -23.56
CA SER A 96 0.29 36.55 -22.92
C SER A 96 1.63 37.22 -22.72
N GLY A 97 2.26 37.03 -21.57
CA GLY A 97 3.54 37.67 -21.31
C GLY A 97 4.21 37.29 -20.01
N ASN A 98 5.37 37.91 -19.79
CA ASN A 98 6.24 37.58 -18.68
C ASN A 98 5.93 38.45 -17.46
N LEU A 99 6.03 37.82 -16.30
CA LEU A 99 6.25 38.47 -15.02
C LEU A 99 7.75 38.36 -14.74
N ASN A 100 8.52 39.33 -15.22
CA ASN A 100 9.99 39.33 -15.17
C ASN A 100 10.47 40.00 -13.89
N ILE A 101 10.66 39.19 -12.84
CA ILE A 101 10.95 39.70 -11.50
C ILE A 101 12.41 39.39 -11.16
N GLY A 102 13.23 40.44 -11.08
CA GLY A 102 14.65 40.39 -10.73
C GLY A 102 14.90 39.94 -9.29
N SER A 103 16.16 39.65 -8.98
CA SER A 103 16.57 39.20 -7.64
C SER A 103 16.15 40.20 -6.55
N GLY A 104 15.72 39.67 -5.39
CA GLY A 104 15.21 40.46 -4.27
C GLY A 104 13.86 41.15 -4.50
N SER A 105 13.35 41.17 -5.73
CA SER A 105 12.10 41.87 -6.08
C SER A 105 10.88 40.97 -5.89
N THR A 106 9.73 41.57 -5.60
CA THR A 106 8.49 40.83 -5.30
C THR A 106 7.27 41.48 -5.95
N LEU A 107 6.53 40.71 -6.74
CA LEU A 107 5.21 41.08 -7.24
C LEU A 107 4.14 40.30 -6.48
N ASN A 108 3.19 40.98 -5.84
CA ASN A 108 2.01 40.38 -5.23
C ASN A 108 0.77 40.74 -6.06
N ILE A 109 0.10 39.75 -6.62
CA ILE A 109 -1.20 39.93 -7.26
C ILE A 109 -2.24 39.30 -6.34
N ASP A 110 -2.83 40.16 -5.50
CA ASP A 110 -3.83 39.74 -4.52
C ASP A 110 -5.25 39.84 -5.08
N ALA A 111 -5.43 40.66 -6.13
CA ALA A 111 -6.65 40.75 -6.93
C ALA A 111 -6.86 39.54 -7.85
N VAL A 112 -8.13 39.27 -8.23
CA VAL A 112 -8.47 38.22 -9.20
C VAL A 112 -7.90 38.58 -10.57
N THR A 113 -7.07 37.69 -11.11
CA THR A 113 -6.50 37.81 -12.46
C THR A 113 -7.39 37.09 -13.48
N SER A 114 -7.73 37.76 -14.58
CA SER A 114 -8.62 37.28 -15.64
C SER A 114 -8.06 37.52 -17.04
N GLY A 115 -8.72 37.00 -18.08
CA GLY A 115 -8.38 37.21 -19.49
C GLY A 115 -7.98 35.93 -20.23
N SER A 116 -8.05 35.95 -21.56
CA SER A 116 -7.81 34.77 -22.40
C SER A 116 -6.33 34.52 -22.71
N TYR A 117 -5.45 34.75 -21.74
CA TYR A 117 -4.00 34.80 -21.94
C TYR A 117 -3.25 33.98 -20.89
N SER A 118 -1.94 33.82 -21.12
CA SER A 118 -1.03 33.05 -20.26
C SER A 118 -0.06 33.95 -19.49
N LEU A 119 0.41 33.45 -18.36
CA LEU A 119 1.46 34.09 -17.56
C LEU A 119 2.73 33.24 -17.56
N THR A 120 3.87 33.88 -17.80
CA THR A 120 5.19 33.23 -17.69
C THR A 120 5.99 33.92 -16.58
N LYS A 121 6.27 33.20 -15.49
CA LYS A 121 7.15 33.69 -14.42
C LYS A 121 8.61 33.50 -14.82
N THR A 122 9.33 34.61 -14.98
CA THR A 122 10.78 34.66 -15.25
C THR A 122 11.52 35.47 -14.18
N GLY A 123 12.85 35.50 -14.25
CA GLY A 123 13.70 36.18 -13.27
C GLY A 123 13.76 35.46 -11.91
N ALA A 124 14.75 35.81 -11.09
CA ALA A 124 15.04 35.13 -9.83
C ALA A 124 14.10 35.48 -8.66
N GLY A 125 13.36 36.59 -8.75
CA GLY A 125 12.50 37.10 -7.68
C GLY A 125 11.18 36.34 -7.52
N THR A 126 10.27 36.92 -6.75
CA THR A 126 9.04 36.26 -6.28
C THR A 126 7.78 36.84 -6.93
N VAL A 127 6.87 35.97 -7.37
CA VAL A 127 5.48 36.34 -7.67
C VAL A 127 4.56 35.65 -6.68
N GLY A 128 3.70 36.40 -6.00
CA GLY A 128 2.59 35.90 -5.20
C GLY A 128 1.28 35.98 -5.98
N LEU A 129 0.55 34.87 -6.06
CA LEU A 129 -0.85 34.81 -6.49
C LEU A 129 -1.70 34.40 -5.29
N SER A 130 -2.60 35.27 -4.86
CA SER A 130 -3.45 35.03 -3.68
C SER A 130 -4.95 35.18 -3.97
N ALA A 131 -5.34 35.19 -5.24
CA ALA A 131 -6.74 35.16 -5.68
C ALA A 131 -7.07 33.88 -6.46
N ALA A 132 -8.36 33.54 -6.53
CA ALA A 132 -8.86 32.47 -7.39
C ALA A 132 -8.85 32.98 -8.83
N ASN A 133 -7.76 32.74 -9.54
CA ASN A 133 -7.52 33.33 -10.84
C ASN A 133 -8.27 32.57 -11.96
N VAL A 134 -8.74 33.31 -12.97
CA VAL A 134 -9.63 32.80 -14.03
C VAL A 134 -9.09 33.01 -15.45
N TYR A 135 -7.80 33.34 -15.60
CA TYR A 135 -7.17 33.47 -16.92
C TYR A 135 -6.99 32.10 -17.60
N THR A 136 -7.06 32.04 -18.93
CA THR A 136 -7.40 30.77 -19.61
C THR A 136 -6.28 30.02 -20.34
N LEU A 137 -5.15 30.64 -20.72
CA LEU A 137 -4.08 29.94 -21.45
C LEU A 137 -2.96 29.37 -20.55
N GLY A 138 -3.13 29.46 -19.23
CA GLY A 138 -2.30 28.72 -18.27
C GLY A 138 -1.10 29.49 -17.72
N THR A 139 -0.27 28.79 -16.95
CA THR A 139 0.85 29.35 -16.20
C THR A 139 2.13 28.58 -16.47
N THR A 140 3.20 29.31 -16.80
CA THR A 140 4.55 28.76 -16.94
C THR A 140 5.45 29.31 -15.85
N LEU A 141 6.07 28.46 -15.04
CA LEU A 141 7.15 28.82 -14.13
C LEU A 141 8.50 28.48 -14.77
N SER A 142 9.23 29.49 -15.24
CA SER A 142 10.55 29.29 -15.86
C SER A 142 11.70 29.52 -14.87
N ALA A 143 11.57 30.46 -13.93
CA ALA A 143 12.61 30.76 -12.94
C ALA A 143 12.07 31.50 -11.69
N GLY A 144 12.89 31.54 -10.64
CA GLY A 144 12.59 32.23 -9.38
C GLY A 144 11.49 31.53 -8.59
N THR A 145 10.72 32.30 -7.82
CA THR A 145 9.67 31.76 -6.94
C THR A 145 8.28 32.17 -7.39
N LEU A 146 7.37 31.22 -7.49
CA LEU A 146 5.93 31.44 -7.59
C LEU A 146 5.27 30.96 -6.29
N LYS A 147 4.56 31.86 -5.60
CA LYS A 147 3.91 31.60 -4.32
C LYS A 147 2.40 31.61 -4.52
N VAL A 148 1.73 30.53 -4.10
CA VAL A 148 0.27 30.44 -4.09
C VAL A 148 -0.20 30.37 -2.64
N SER A 149 -1.05 31.32 -2.24
CA SER A 149 -1.35 31.58 -0.82
C SER A 149 -2.84 31.67 -0.48
N ASN A 150 -3.70 31.45 -1.46
CA ASN A 150 -5.10 31.14 -1.27
C ASN A 150 -5.43 29.84 -1.99
N SER A 151 -6.20 28.94 -1.38
CA SER A 151 -6.73 27.79 -2.12
C SER A 151 -8.12 28.14 -2.60
N ALA A 152 -8.39 27.79 -3.85
CA ALA A 152 -9.75 27.72 -4.34
C ALA A 152 -10.11 26.29 -4.82
N ALA A 153 -9.18 25.33 -4.61
CA ALA A 153 -9.41 23.93 -4.84
C ALA A 153 -10.08 23.31 -3.59
N PRO A 154 -11.24 22.65 -3.72
CA PRO A 154 -11.88 21.96 -2.62
C PRO A 154 -10.99 20.81 -2.12
N THR A 155 -10.80 20.75 -0.81
CA THR A 155 -10.03 19.68 -0.13
C THR A 155 -10.76 18.34 -0.16
N ARG A 156 -12.09 18.37 -0.34
CA ARG A 156 -12.96 17.23 -0.59
C ARG A 156 -14.10 17.66 -1.51
N LEU A 157 -14.37 16.91 -2.58
CA LEU A 157 -15.44 17.28 -3.52
C LEU A 157 -16.83 16.94 -2.99
N ALA A 158 -17.80 17.76 -3.37
CA ALA A 158 -19.22 17.49 -3.13
C ALA A 158 -19.74 16.38 -4.05
N GLN A 159 -20.56 15.49 -3.49
CA GLN A 159 -21.27 14.44 -4.20
C GLN A 159 -22.75 14.80 -4.28
N VAL A 160 -23.29 14.79 -5.49
CA VAL A 160 -24.67 15.23 -5.75
C VAL A 160 -25.36 14.23 -6.66
N LYS A 161 -26.61 13.90 -6.34
CA LYS A 161 -27.46 13.02 -7.13
C LYS A 161 -28.57 13.83 -7.79
N ALA A 162 -28.74 13.71 -9.11
CA ALA A 162 -29.90 14.27 -9.80
C ALA A 162 -31.15 13.42 -9.50
N ASN A 163 -32.27 14.08 -9.29
CA ASN A 163 -33.59 13.46 -9.24
C ASN A 163 -34.30 13.79 -10.55
N ILE A 164 -34.86 12.78 -11.22
CA ILE A 164 -35.58 12.94 -12.49
C ILE A 164 -37.05 12.58 -12.33
N SER A 165 -37.92 13.29 -13.04
CA SER A 165 -39.33 12.96 -13.21
C SER A 165 -39.79 13.43 -14.58
N GLY A 166 -40.61 12.62 -15.26
CA GLY A 166 -41.13 12.98 -16.59
C GLY A 166 -40.05 13.25 -17.66
N GLY A 167 -38.86 12.64 -17.53
CA GLY A 167 -37.77 12.83 -18.48
C GLY A 167 -36.90 14.08 -18.27
N ALA A 168 -37.10 14.83 -17.18
CA ALA A 168 -36.37 16.05 -16.86
C ALA A 168 -35.74 15.99 -15.45
N VAL A 169 -34.65 16.74 -15.22
CA VAL A 169 -34.03 16.90 -13.89
C VAL A 169 -34.85 17.88 -13.06
N THR A 170 -35.45 17.40 -11.97
CA THR A 170 -36.35 18.20 -11.13
C THR A 170 -35.68 18.77 -9.89
N SER A 171 -34.68 18.08 -9.34
CA SER A 171 -33.94 18.52 -8.16
C SER A 171 -32.62 17.78 -8.01
N PHE A 172 -31.84 18.18 -7.01
CA PHE A 172 -30.60 17.52 -6.64
C PHE A 172 -30.58 17.19 -5.15
N THR A 173 -30.06 16.02 -4.80
CA THR A 173 -29.76 15.62 -3.43
C THR A 173 -28.25 15.75 -3.22
N VAL A 174 -27.82 16.62 -2.29
CA VAL A 174 -26.43 16.67 -1.85
C VAL A 174 -26.17 15.48 -0.92
N VAL A 175 -25.36 14.54 -1.38
CA VAL A 175 -25.00 13.30 -0.65
C VAL A 175 -23.82 13.55 0.28
N ASP A 176 -22.83 14.32 -0.19
CA ASP A 176 -21.72 14.87 0.60
C ASP A 176 -21.49 16.31 0.12
N GLY A 177 -21.43 17.27 1.03
CA GLY A 177 -21.17 18.67 0.68
C GLY A 177 -19.71 18.97 0.33
N GLY A 178 -18.81 18.00 0.52
CA GLY A 178 -17.38 18.21 0.37
C GLY A 178 -16.81 19.14 1.44
N ALA A 179 -15.65 19.74 1.16
CA ALA A 179 -14.97 20.72 2.00
C ALA A 179 -13.98 21.55 1.16
N GLY A 180 -13.66 22.76 1.61
CA GLY A 180 -12.65 23.63 1.00
C GLY A 180 -13.14 24.50 -0.16
N TYR A 181 -14.45 24.60 -0.41
CA TYR A 181 -14.98 25.51 -1.42
C TYR A 181 -14.94 26.96 -0.93
N THR A 182 -14.08 27.79 -1.53
CA THR A 182 -14.00 29.24 -1.23
C THR A 182 -14.73 30.11 -2.25
N ALA A 183 -15.23 29.50 -3.33
CA ALA A 183 -16.09 30.10 -4.35
C ALA A 183 -17.15 29.10 -4.80
N VAL A 184 -18.26 29.59 -5.35
CA VAL A 184 -19.35 28.72 -5.85
C VAL A 184 -18.81 27.78 -6.94
N PRO A 185 -18.93 26.45 -6.77
CA PRO A 185 -18.42 25.50 -7.75
C PRO A 185 -19.28 25.44 -9.01
N THR A 186 -18.69 24.99 -10.11
CA THR A 186 -19.42 24.74 -11.36
C THR A 186 -20.16 23.41 -11.26
N VAL A 187 -21.43 23.38 -11.67
CA VAL A 187 -22.22 22.15 -11.76
C VAL A 187 -22.25 21.70 -13.22
N LYS A 188 -21.73 20.50 -13.50
CA LYS A 188 -21.84 19.86 -14.81
C LYS A 188 -22.72 18.64 -14.73
N ILE A 189 -23.65 18.54 -15.66
CA ILE A 189 -24.60 17.45 -15.75
C ILE A 189 -24.31 16.74 -17.05
N ASP A 190 -24.02 15.45 -16.99
CA ASP A 190 -23.68 14.68 -18.19
C ASP A 190 -24.92 14.50 -19.06
N LYS A 191 -24.71 14.65 -20.38
CA LYS A 191 -25.72 14.45 -21.42
C LYS A 191 -25.88 12.97 -21.83
N ASN A 192 -25.12 12.05 -21.25
CA ASN A 192 -25.14 10.64 -21.63
C ASN A 192 -25.83 9.83 -20.53
N THR A 193 -27.12 9.55 -20.69
CA THR A 193 -27.87 8.59 -19.87
C THR A 193 -28.37 7.47 -20.77
N GLY A 194 -28.35 6.23 -20.28
CA GLY A 194 -28.48 5.01 -21.08
C GLY A 194 -29.66 4.97 -22.07
N GLU A 195 -29.38 4.32 -23.20
CA GLU A 195 -30.26 3.86 -24.30
C GLU A 195 -30.93 4.94 -25.20
N ASN A 196 -30.56 4.88 -26.50
CA ASN A 196 -31.23 5.40 -27.70
C ASN A 196 -31.99 6.74 -27.64
N GLY A 197 -31.35 7.78 -27.10
CA GLY A 197 -31.75 9.18 -27.30
C GLY A 197 -30.61 10.15 -26.97
N THR A 198 -30.56 11.30 -27.64
CA THR A 198 -29.65 12.40 -27.26
C THR A 198 -30.44 13.41 -26.42
N PRO A 199 -30.32 13.40 -25.08
CA PRO A 199 -31.07 14.33 -24.23
C PRO A 199 -30.59 15.77 -24.38
N VAL A 200 -31.48 16.73 -24.12
CA VAL A 200 -31.15 18.15 -23.98
C VAL A 200 -30.56 18.35 -22.58
N ALA A 201 -29.37 18.96 -22.52
CA ALA A 201 -28.62 19.10 -21.28
C ALA A 201 -29.37 19.95 -20.24
N ALA A 202 -29.51 19.43 -19.03
CA ALA A 202 -29.86 20.20 -17.85
C ALA A 202 -28.68 21.10 -17.42
N THR A 203 -28.99 22.22 -16.77
CA THR A 203 -28.01 23.12 -16.14
C THR A 203 -28.41 23.41 -14.70
N ALA A 204 -27.43 23.72 -13.85
CA ALA A 204 -27.66 23.97 -12.44
C ALA A 204 -26.57 24.88 -11.84
N THR A 205 -26.86 25.45 -10.67
CA THR A 205 -25.91 26.23 -9.86
C THR A 205 -25.77 25.63 -8.47
N ALA A 206 -24.60 25.74 -7.86
CA ALA A 206 -24.37 25.30 -6.49
C ALA A 206 -24.48 26.48 -5.51
N THR A 207 -24.79 26.19 -4.25
CA THR A 207 -24.71 27.13 -3.13
C THR A 207 -23.68 26.60 -2.14
N ILE A 208 -22.83 27.48 -1.62
CA ILE A 208 -21.84 27.12 -0.59
C ILE A 208 -22.09 27.88 0.71
N SER A 209 -21.78 27.23 1.83
CA SER A 209 -21.69 27.85 3.15
C SER A 209 -20.67 27.08 3.99
N GLY A 210 -19.86 27.79 4.78
CA GLY A 210 -18.85 27.17 5.65
C GLY A 210 -17.82 26.30 4.92
N GLY A 211 -17.57 26.54 3.63
CA GLY A 211 -16.62 25.76 2.83
C GLY A 211 -17.18 24.46 2.22
N ALA A 212 -18.48 24.18 2.34
CA ALA A 212 -19.15 23.02 1.76
C ALA A 212 -20.30 23.44 0.83
N VAL A 213 -20.63 22.59 -0.13
CA VAL A 213 -21.83 22.73 -0.98
C VAL A 213 -23.05 22.34 -0.16
N THR A 214 -23.98 23.28 0.01
CA THR A 214 -25.20 23.08 0.81
C THR A 214 -26.44 22.87 -0.05
N ALA A 215 -26.42 23.30 -1.31
CA ALA A 215 -27.51 23.07 -2.25
C ALA A 215 -27.01 23.06 -3.69
N VAL A 216 -27.77 22.40 -4.56
CA VAL A 216 -27.66 22.51 -6.02
C VAL A 216 -29.04 22.76 -6.59
N THR A 217 -29.19 23.86 -7.33
CA THR A 217 -30.46 24.35 -7.86
C THR A 217 -30.49 24.18 -9.37
N VAL A 218 -31.57 23.59 -9.88
CA VAL A 218 -31.80 23.46 -11.32
C VAL A 218 -31.98 24.84 -11.95
N THR A 219 -31.18 25.16 -12.96
CA THR A 219 -31.31 26.38 -13.78
C THR A 219 -32.08 26.08 -15.06
N ALA A 220 -31.85 24.91 -15.66
CA ALA A 220 -32.66 24.37 -16.75
C ALA A 220 -32.81 22.85 -16.55
N ALA A 221 -34.03 22.35 -16.64
CA ALA A 221 -34.32 20.94 -16.31
C ALA A 221 -33.81 19.95 -17.36
N GLY A 222 -33.51 20.41 -18.58
CA GLY A 222 -33.20 19.55 -19.72
C GLY A 222 -34.38 18.63 -20.09
N SER A 223 -34.14 17.67 -20.98
CA SER A 223 -35.17 16.70 -21.40
C SER A 223 -34.55 15.43 -21.99
N GLY A 224 -35.27 14.31 -21.93
CA GLY A 224 -34.86 13.03 -22.53
C GLY A 224 -34.07 12.11 -21.58
N TYR A 225 -34.07 12.40 -20.29
CA TYR A 225 -33.41 11.58 -19.28
C TYR A 225 -34.28 10.38 -18.87
N THR A 226 -33.88 9.17 -19.29
CA THR A 226 -34.51 7.89 -18.89
C THR A 226 -33.93 7.34 -17.58
N VAL A 227 -32.72 7.77 -17.24
CA VAL A 227 -32.01 7.48 -15.98
C VAL A 227 -31.47 8.79 -15.43
N ALA A 228 -31.37 8.91 -14.10
CA ALA A 228 -30.83 10.12 -13.47
C ALA A 228 -29.44 10.44 -14.03
N PRO A 229 -29.21 11.67 -14.56
CA PRO A 229 -27.91 12.03 -15.10
C PRO A 229 -26.88 12.14 -14.01
N LYS A 230 -25.62 11.88 -14.38
CA LYS A 230 -24.50 12.10 -13.48
C LYS A 230 -24.29 13.60 -13.30
N VAL A 231 -24.11 14.00 -12.05
CA VAL A 231 -23.90 15.39 -11.64
C VAL A 231 -22.50 15.51 -11.07
N GLN A 232 -21.77 16.49 -11.55
CA GLN A 232 -20.40 16.76 -11.20
C GLN A 232 -20.32 18.17 -10.62
N ILE A 233 -19.69 18.29 -9.46
CA ILE A 233 -19.44 19.57 -8.80
C ILE A 233 -17.95 19.86 -8.85
N TYR A 234 -17.57 20.89 -9.59
CA TYR A 234 -16.18 21.27 -9.77
C TYR A 234 -15.81 22.47 -8.92
N GLY A 235 -14.77 22.33 -8.10
CA GLY A 235 -13.96 23.48 -7.75
C GLY A 235 -13.18 23.90 -9.00
N ASN A 236 -13.63 24.94 -9.69
CA ASN A 236 -13.05 25.38 -10.95
C ASN A 236 -11.75 26.18 -10.78
N GLN A 237 -11.12 26.15 -9.60
CA GLN A 237 -10.21 27.19 -9.19
C GLN A 237 -8.82 26.63 -8.83
N SER A 238 -7.84 27.01 -9.64
CA SER A 238 -6.44 26.99 -9.26
C SER A 238 -6.01 28.44 -9.11
N PRO A 239 -5.16 28.79 -8.13
CA PRO A 239 -4.48 30.08 -8.14
C PRO A 239 -3.67 30.33 -9.41
N LEU A 240 -3.42 29.29 -10.23
CA LEU A 240 -2.66 29.34 -11.47
C LEU A 240 -3.52 29.42 -12.75
N GLY A 241 -4.77 29.87 -12.62
CA GLY A 241 -5.70 30.04 -13.76
C GLY A 241 -6.31 28.73 -14.23
N THR A 242 -6.96 28.76 -15.40
CA THR A 242 -7.76 27.66 -15.94
C THR A 242 -7.04 26.85 -17.03
N GLY A 243 -5.89 27.31 -17.52
CA GLY A 243 -5.10 26.61 -18.53
C GLY A 243 -4.08 25.63 -17.95
N ALA A 244 -3.25 25.02 -18.80
CA ALA A 244 -2.23 24.07 -18.40
C ALA A 244 -1.13 24.73 -17.54
N VAL A 245 -0.55 23.97 -16.62
CA VAL A 245 0.61 24.40 -15.82
C VAL A 245 1.87 23.76 -16.36
N THR A 246 2.87 24.59 -16.68
CA THR A 246 4.22 24.18 -17.08
C THR A 246 5.23 24.62 -16.04
N LEU A 247 6.02 23.69 -15.52
CA LEU A 247 7.11 23.93 -14.59
C LEU A 247 8.43 23.68 -15.32
N GLY A 248 9.04 24.74 -15.82
CA GLY A 248 10.31 24.72 -16.54
C GLY A 248 11.53 25.01 -15.66
N GLY A 249 11.33 25.44 -14.41
CA GLY A 249 12.41 25.75 -13.48
C GLY A 249 11.92 26.34 -12.16
N GLY A 250 12.86 26.76 -11.30
CA GLY A 250 12.55 27.55 -10.11
C GLY A 250 11.81 26.80 -8.99
N THR A 251 11.05 27.57 -8.20
CA THR A 251 10.36 27.09 -7.00
C THR A 251 8.87 27.47 -7.02
N LEU A 252 7.99 26.49 -6.83
CA LEU A 252 6.58 26.71 -6.51
C LEU A 252 6.36 26.52 -5.00
N ASN A 253 5.93 27.59 -4.32
CA ASN A 253 5.55 27.60 -2.91
C ASN A 253 4.03 27.46 -2.77
N ALA A 254 3.56 26.25 -2.49
CA ALA A 254 2.17 25.94 -2.22
C ALA A 254 1.85 26.08 -0.72
N LEU A 255 1.36 27.25 -0.31
CA LEU A 255 0.99 27.52 1.08
C LEU A 255 -0.42 27.05 1.46
N VAL A 256 -1.13 26.48 0.49
CA VAL A 256 -2.53 26.12 0.53
C VAL A 256 -2.75 24.97 -0.44
N ASP A 257 -3.87 24.25 -0.30
CA ASP A 257 -4.22 23.18 -1.22
C ASP A 257 -4.29 23.73 -2.66
N THR A 258 -3.52 23.13 -3.56
CA THR A 258 -3.35 23.65 -4.92
C THR A 258 -3.46 22.51 -5.89
N ASP A 259 -4.37 22.64 -6.85
CA ASP A 259 -4.50 21.70 -7.96
C ASP A 259 -3.88 22.28 -9.23
N LEU A 260 -2.85 21.60 -9.74
CA LEU A 260 -2.14 21.95 -10.97
C LEU A 260 -2.82 21.43 -12.24
N SER A 261 -3.76 20.51 -12.09
CA SER A 261 -4.34 19.73 -13.19
C SER A 261 -5.84 19.89 -13.35
N ARG A 262 -6.48 20.67 -12.47
CA ARG A 262 -7.94 20.92 -12.50
C ARG A 262 -8.72 19.61 -12.52
N MET A 263 -8.33 18.74 -11.60
CA MET A 263 -8.80 17.40 -11.45
C MET A 263 -10.30 17.36 -11.20
N SER A 264 -10.93 16.40 -11.85
CA SER A 264 -12.36 16.16 -11.85
C SER A 264 -12.61 14.71 -11.49
N PHE A 265 -13.53 14.46 -10.56
CA PHE A 265 -13.90 13.11 -10.11
C PHE A 265 -15.33 12.80 -10.56
N TYR A 266 -15.59 11.56 -10.99
CA TYR A 266 -16.90 11.18 -11.51
C TYR A 266 -17.22 9.71 -11.23
N PRO A 267 -18.45 9.34 -10.83
CA PRO A 267 -18.80 7.96 -10.57
C PRO A 267 -18.58 7.09 -11.81
N ASP A 268 -17.97 5.93 -11.65
CA ASP A 268 -17.86 4.90 -12.68
C ASP A 268 -19.24 4.23 -12.84
N PRO A 269 -19.83 4.13 -14.05
CA PRO A 269 -21.09 3.41 -14.20
C PRO A 269 -20.94 1.90 -13.98
N SER A 270 -19.71 1.36 -14.02
CA SER A 270 -19.47 -0.08 -13.86
C SER A 270 -18.99 -0.50 -12.46
N ASN A 271 -18.84 0.42 -11.51
CA ASN A 271 -18.48 0.09 -10.11
C ASN A 271 -18.87 1.21 -9.11
N THR A 272 -18.56 1.02 -7.83
CA THR A 272 -18.87 1.95 -6.73
C THR A 272 -17.89 3.13 -6.58
N PHE A 273 -16.91 3.28 -7.48
CA PHE A 273 -15.81 4.24 -7.33
C PHE A 273 -15.93 5.46 -8.25
N PHE A 274 -15.17 6.50 -7.93
CA PHE A 274 -15.01 7.67 -8.77
C PHE A 274 -13.79 7.52 -9.70
N ARG A 275 -13.99 7.65 -11.01
CA ARG A 275 -12.94 7.91 -12.00
C ARG A 275 -12.46 9.35 -11.91
N MET A 276 -11.26 9.61 -12.42
CA MET A 276 -10.60 10.91 -12.32
C MET A 276 -10.13 11.35 -13.70
N ASN A 277 -10.32 12.63 -14.02
CA ASN A 277 -9.80 13.28 -15.23
C ASN A 277 -9.08 14.57 -14.82
N GLY A 278 -8.13 15.02 -15.63
CA GLY A 278 -7.45 16.30 -15.44
C GLY A 278 -6.51 16.58 -16.61
N SER A 279 -5.93 17.77 -16.62
CA SER A 279 -4.87 18.13 -17.56
C SER A 279 -3.50 17.64 -17.06
N ASP A 280 -2.60 17.33 -17.99
CA ASP A 280 -1.20 17.05 -17.67
C ASP A 280 -0.56 18.31 -17.05
N THR A 281 0.20 18.14 -15.95
CA THR A 281 1.19 19.14 -15.52
C THR A 281 2.49 18.84 -16.25
N THR A 282 3.03 19.81 -16.99
CA THR A 282 4.27 19.62 -17.75
C THR A 282 5.49 19.98 -16.91
N ILE A 283 6.48 19.09 -16.82
CA ILE A 283 7.80 19.35 -16.25
C ILE A 283 8.81 19.46 -17.40
N ASN A 284 9.36 20.66 -17.60
CA ASN A 284 10.34 20.96 -18.66
C ASN A 284 11.69 21.45 -18.11
N GLY A 285 11.94 21.22 -16.83
CA GLY A 285 13.21 21.49 -16.18
C GLY A 285 13.18 21.11 -14.69
N PRO A 286 14.34 21.16 -14.01
CA PRO A 286 14.41 20.90 -12.57
C PRO A 286 13.57 21.91 -11.79
N VAL A 287 12.68 21.43 -10.94
CA VAL A 287 11.76 22.29 -10.17
C VAL A 287 11.76 21.91 -8.70
N THR A 288 11.63 22.91 -7.85
CA THR A 288 11.37 22.74 -6.42
C THR A 288 9.90 23.00 -6.11
N LEU A 289 9.25 22.08 -5.41
CA LEU A 289 7.89 22.15 -4.94
C LEU A 289 7.91 22.20 -3.41
N ASN A 290 7.76 23.39 -2.85
CA ASN A 290 7.65 23.60 -1.42
C ASN A 290 6.16 23.52 -1.04
N VAL A 291 5.76 22.49 -0.30
CA VAL A 291 4.36 22.28 0.11
C VAL A 291 4.26 22.47 1.62
N ALA A 292 3.49 23.46 2.05
CA ALA A 292 3.34 23.79 3.46
C ALA A 292 2.70 22.65 4.28
N GLY A 293 3.00 22.59 5.58
CA GLY A 293 2.41 21.59 6.48
C GLY A 293 0.88 21.63 6.45
N GLY A 294 0.26 20.46 6.40
CA GLY A 294 -1.21 20.33 6.34
C GLY A 294 -1.83 20.62 4.98
N THR A 295 -1.04 20.98 3.96
CA THR A 295 -1.56 21.28 2.61
C THR A 295 -1.18 20.21 1.58
N THR A 296 -1.92 20.19 0.47
CA THR A 296 -1.72 19.27 -0.66
C THR A 296 -1.52 20.03 -1.97
N LEU A 297 -0.40 19.76 -2.64
CA LEU A 297 -0.20 20.12 -4.04
C LEU A 297 -0.54 18.90 -4.90
N SER A 298 -1.64 18.96 -5.67
CA SER A 298 -2.10 17.85 -6.49
C SER A 298 -1.86 18.06 -7.98
N SER A 299 -1.63 16.95 -8.68
CA SER A 299 -1.60 16.88 -10.13
C SER A 299 -2.26 15.56 -10.58
N TYR A 300 -2.90 15.58 -11.75
CA TYR A 300 -3.47 14.38 -12.36
C TYR A 300 -2.33 13.52 -12.88
N THR A 301 -1.65 13.99 -13.92
CA THR A 301 -0.53 13.29 -14.56
C THR A 301 0.60 14.27 -14.79
N ILE A 302 1.83 13.76 -14.74
CA ILE A 302 3.01 14.51 -15.14
C ILE A 302 3.38 14.13 -16.57
N ALA A 303 3.57 15.14 -17.42
CA ALA A 303 4.19 14.99 -18.73
C ALA A 303 5.57 15.65 -18.75
N SER A 304 6.46 15.15 -19.59
CA SER A 304 7.74 15.81 -19.89
C SER A 304 8.19 15.50 -21.30
N ASN A 305 9.31 16.08 -21.73
CA ASN A 305 9.96 15.78 -22.99
C ASN A 305 10.88 14.54 -22.95
N GLY A 306 10.80 13.72 -21.91
CA GLY A 306 11.61 12.49 -21.76
C GLY A 306 13.02 12.71 -21.21
N ASN A 307 13.37 13.91 -20.73
CA ASN A 307 14.70 14.16 -20.17
C ASN A 307 14.85 13.57 -18.75
N PRO A 308 15.77 12.61 -18.52
CA PRO A 308 15.93 11.95 -17.22
C PRO A 308 16.58 12.84 -16.15
N THR A 309 17.16 13.98 -16.54
CA THR A 309 17.80 14.93 -15.60
C THR A 309 16.80 15.83 -14.90
N TYR A 310 15.55 15.88 -15.35
CA TYR A 310 14.53 16.71 -14.75
C TYR A 310 14.12 16.14 -13.39
N LEU A 311 14.53 16.84 -12.34
CA LEU A 311 14.30 16.45 -10.96
C LEU A 311 13.15 17.28 -10.37
N VAL A 312 12.17 16.59 -9.78
CA VAL A 312 11.16 17.24 -8.94
C VAL A 312 11.62 17.14 -7.49
N THR A 313 12.03 18.27 -6.92
CA THR A 313 12.43 18.37 -5.51
C THR A 313 11.22 18.71 -4.67
N LYS A 314 10.82 17.83 -3.76
CA LYS A 314 9.72 18.01 -2.82
C LYS A 314 10.26 18.42 -1.45
N ASN A 315 9.86 19.61 -1.01
CA ASN A 315 10.17 20.16 0.31
C ASN A 315 8.88 20.46 1.10
N GLY A 316 9.06 20.83 2.37
CA GLY A 316 7.98 21.18 3.29
C GLY A 316 7.16 19.97 3.74
N ASP A 317 6.45 20.11 4.86
CA ASP A 317 5.80 18.98 5.53
C ASP A 317 4.48 18.53 4.88
N GLY A 318 3.98 19.27 3.89
CA GLY A 318 2.76 18.95 3.16
C GLY A 318 2.91 17.78 2.19
N THR A 319 1.84 17.52 1.44
CA THR A 319 1.74 16.40 0.51
C THR A 319 1.86 16.87 -0.94
N LEU A 320 2.79 16.30 -1.71
CA LEU A 320 2.72 16.31 -3.17
C LEU A 320 2.01 15.05 -3.63
N TRP A 321 0.88 15.20 -4.33
CA TRP A 321 0.00 14.09 -4.64
C TRP A 321 -0.28 13.97 -6.14
N LEU A 322 0.25 12.91 -6.76
CA LEU A 322 -0.07 12.55 -8.14
C LEU A 322 -1.21 11.53 -8.15
N ARG A 323 -2.27 11.81 -8.91
CA ARG A 323 -3.58 11.15 -8.73
C ARG A 323 -4.20 10.54 -10.01
N GLY A 324 -3.52 10.56 -11.15
CA GLY A 324 -4.05 10.15 -12.46
C GLY A 324 -3.42 8.89 -13.05
N GLY A 325 -3.82 8.50 -14.27
CA GLY A 325 -3.21 7.38 -15.01
C GLY A 325 -4.13 6.47 -15.84
N GLY A 326 -5.22 7.00 -16.41
CA GLY A 326 -6.03 6.25 -17.38
C GLY A 326 -5.38 6.18 -18.77
N SER A 327 -5.60 5.09 -19.50
CA SER A 327 -5.14 4.90 -20.89
C SER A 327 -5.55 6.06 -21.83
N PRO A 328 -4.73 6.48 -22.82
CA PRO A 328 -3.56 5.77 -23.33
C PRO A 328 -2.20 6.45 -23.10
N ALA A 329 -1.19 5.56 -23.15
CA ALA A 329 0.26 5.74 -23.22
C ALA A 329 1.00 6.25 -21.97
N PRO A 330 2.17 5.64 -21.62
CA PRO A 330 3.06 6.17 -20.60
C PRO A 330 3.45 7.58 -21.01
N LYS A 331 3.11 8.56 -20.18
CA LYS A 331 3.62 9.91 -20.34
C LYS A 331 5.08 9.86 -19.90
N ASP A 332 6.00 10.14 -20.82
CA ASP A 332 7.45 9.97 -20.70
C ASP A 332 8.09 10.89 -19.64
N PHE A 333 7.67 10.80 -18.38
CA PHE A 333 8.44 11.40 -17.29
C PHE A 333 9.62 10.48 -16.98
N ALA A 334 10.73 10.69 -17.69
CA ALA A 334 11.97 9.97 -17.44
C ALA A 334 12.71 10.48 -16.18
N GLY A 335 12.28 11.61 -15.64
CA GLY A 335 12.86 12.26 -14.47
C GLY A 335 12.61 11.53 -13.16
N GLY A 336 13.25 12.05 -12.10
CA GLY A 336 13.18 11.50 -10.75
C GLY A 336 12.51 12.43 -9.74
N PHE A 337 12.41 11.95 -8.51
CA PHE A 337 11.92 12.72 -7.37
C PHE A 337 12.99 12.81 -6.30
N TRP A 338 13.13 13.96 -5.65
CA TRP A 338 13.95 14.13 -4.46
C TRP A 338 13.08 14.64 -3.31
N VAL A 339 12.88 13.81 -2.30
CA VAL A 339 12.00 14.10 -1.16
C VAL A 339 12.85 14.50 0.04
N ASN A 340 12.77 15.77 0.45
CA ASN A 340 13.43 16.26 1.67
C ASN A 340 12.50 16.22 2.90
N ALA A 341 11.19 16.44 2.71
CA ALA A 341 10.21 16.47 3.80
C ALA A 341 8.78 16.21 3.32
N GLY A 342 7.89 15.93 4.28
CA GLY A 342 6.47 15.69 4.05
C GLY A 342 6.21 14.38 3.31
N THR A 343 5.11 14.36 2.54
CA THR A 343 4.68 13.16 1.81
C THR A 343 4.78 13.35 0.30
N LEU A 344 5.41 12.41 -0.39
CA LEU A 344 5.20 12.18 -1.82
C LEU A 344 4.19 11.04 -1.97
N SER A 345 3.04 11.32 -2.58
CA SER A 345 1.96 10.37 -2.72
C SER A 345 1.72 10.05 -4.19
N PHE A 346 1.81 8.77 -4.54
CA PHE A 346 1.36 8.25 -5.83
C PHE A 346 0.02 7.53 -5.63
N SER A 347 -0.99 7.92 -6.39
CA SER A 347 -2.31 7.29 -6.40
C SER A 347 -2.78 7.12 -7.84
N VAL A 348 -2.22 6.11 -8.51
CA VAL A 348 -2.27 5.99 -9.97
C VAL A 348 -2.98 4.72 -10.42
N SER A 349 -3.65 4.78 -11.57
CA SER A 349 -4.42 3.65 -12.11
C SER A 349 -3.57 2.71 -12.99
N ALA A 350 -2.32 3.07 -13.29
CA ALA A 350 -1.27 2.24 -13.92
C ALA A 350 0.12 2.76 -13.50
N ASN A 351 1.22 2.11 -13.93
CA ASN A 351 2.61 2.60 -13.75
C ASN A 351 2.86 4.00 -14.38
N ALA A 352 1.87 4.55 -15.09
CA ALA A 352 1.90 5.87 -15.69
C ALA A 352 1.70 6.97 -14.63
N GLY A 353 2.79 7.35 -13.96
CA GLY A 353 2.81 8.56 -13.12
C GLY A 353 3.99 8.68 -12.16
N THR A 354 4.68 7.59 -11.85
CA THR A 354 5.87 7.60 -10.98
C THR A 354 7.15 7.96 -11.74
N GLY A 355 7.09 8.01 -13.07
CA GLY A 355 8.24 8.16 -13.95
C GLY A 355 9.17 6.94 -13.95
N SER A 356 10.30 7.04 -14.64
CA SER A 356 11.34 5.99 -14.68
C SER A 356 12.63 6.36 -13.94
N GLY A 357 12.79 7.61 -13.52
CA GLY A 357 13.97 8.06 -12.76
C GLY A 357 13.98 7.59 -11.31
N THR A 358 15.05 7.90 -10.60
CA THR A 358 15.21 7.53 -9.19
C THR A 358 14.29 8.36 -8.28
N ILE A 359 13.66 7.71 -7.32
CA ILE A 359 13.00 8.37 -6.19
C ILE A 359 13.99 8.37 -5.03
N THR A 360 14.51 9.54 -4.70
CA THR A 360 15.47 9.73 -3.61
C THR A 360 14.75 10.21 -2.37
N MET A 361 14.79 9.39 -1.32
CA MET A 361 14.22 9.67 -0.01
C MET A 361 15.33 10.21 0.90
N ASN A 362 15.40 11.52 1.04
CA ASN A 362 16.24 12.21 2.02
C ASN A 362 15.46 12.47 3.34
N GLY A 363 14.48 11.61 3.63
CA GLY A 363 13.52 11.72 4.71
C GLY A 363 12.08 11.62 4.21
N GLY A 364 11.12 11.96 5.06
CA GLY A 364 9.71 12.03 4.71
C GLY A 364 9.02 10.69 4.52
N ASN A 365 7.93 10.71 3.77
CA ASN A 365 7.05 9.56 3.53
C ASN A 365 6.79 9.37 2.03
N LEU A 366 6.96 8.15 1.54
CA LEU A 366 6.48 7.72 0.24
C LEU A 366 5.16 6.97 0.41
N ARG A 367 4.05 7.60 0.02
CA ARG A 367 2.72 6.99 0.10
C ARG A 367 2.35 6.37 -1.24
N LEU A 368 2.10 5.06 -1.24
CA LEU A 368 1.79 4.27 -2.43
C LEU A 368 0.34 3.81 -2.36
N ALA A 369 -0.50 4.34 -3.25
CA ALA A 369 -1.88 3.94 -3.40
C ALA A 369 -2.16 3.54 -4.85
N LYS A 370 -3.14 2.65 -5.04
CA LYS A 370 -3.60 2.23 -6.35
C LYS A 370 -5.05 2.68 -6.53
N THR A 371 -5.32 3.48 -7.58
CA THR A 371 -6.70 3.83 -7.96
C THR A 371 -7.27 2.81 -8.95
N VAL A 372 -8.60 2.76 -9.09
CA VAL A 372 -9.30 1.86 -10.03
C VAL A 372 -8.79 2.07 -11.45
N GLY A 373 -8.46 0.97 -12.14
CA GLY A 373 -8.22 1.01 -13.59
C GLY A 373 -9.49 1.40 -14.35
N SER A 374 -9.36 1.75 -15.62
CA SER A 374 -10.50 2.02 -16.52
C SER A 374 -11.45 0.83 -16.68
N ALA A 375 -10.98 -0.39 -16.37
CA ALA A 375 -11.75 -1.63 -16.34
C ALA A 375 -12.33 -1.97 -14.95
N GLY A 376 -12.15 -1.11 -13.94
CA GLY A 376 -12.64 -1.33 -12.58
C GLY A 376 -11.86 -2.33 -11.73
N ASN A 377 -10.86 -3.01 -12.29
CA ASN A 377 -10.03 -3.96 -11.56
C ASN A 377 -8.87 -3.28 -10.83
N TYR A 378 -8.55 -3.78 -9.64
CA TYR A 378 -7.33 -3.43 -8.94
C TYR A 378 -6.22 -4.43 -9.26
N SER A 379 -5.03 -3.91 -9.54
CA SER A 379 -3.79 -4.68 -9.71
C SER A 379 -2.75 -4.18 -8.73
N ALA A 380 -1.65 -4.93 -8.61
CA ALA A 380 -0.46 -4.43 -7.96
C ALA A 380 0.04 -3.12 -8.58
N LEU A 381 0.71 -2.29 -7.75
CA LEU A 381 1.42 -1.11 -8.21
C LEU A 381 2.89 -1.49 -8.48
N ASP A 382 3.21 -1.75 -9.74
CA ASP A 382 4.59 -2.05 -10.14
C ASP A 382 5.33 -0.81 -10.64
N MET A 383 6.22 -0.27 -9.82
CA MET A 383 7.02 0.91 -10.15
C MET A 383 8.34 0.51 -10.81
N ALA A 384 8.65 1.17 -11.92
CA ALA A 384 9.94 1.01 -12.61
C ALA A 384 11.11 1.71 -11.90
N ASN A 385 10.83 2.49 -10.85
CA ASN A 385 11.79 3.35 -10.20
C ASN A 385 12.78 2.58 -9.31
N THR A 386 14.00 3.09 -9.24
CA THR A 386 14.90 2.83 -8.11
C THR A 386 14.51 3.72 -6.93
N LEU A 387 14.45 3.15 -5.73
CA LEU A 387 14.29 3.88 -4.48
C LEU A 387 15.65 4.05 -3.79
N ALA A 388 16.18 5.26 -3.75
CA ALA A 388 17.42 5.58 -3.04
C ALA A 388 17.12 6.18 -1.67
N VAL A 389 17.63 5.58 -0.59
CA VAL A 389 17.34 5.99 0.79
C VAL A 389 18.57 6.64 1.41
N LEU A 390 18.52 7.97 1.55
CA LEU A 390 19.61 8.79 2.10
C LEU A 390 19.38 9.20 3.56
N ALA A 391 18.14 9.11 4.06
CA ALA A 391 17.80 9.29 5.47
C ALA A 391 16.70 8.29 5.89
N ASN A 392 16.44 8.16 7.19
CA ASN A 392 15.33 7.34 7.67
C ASN A 392 14.02 7.81 7.03
N THR A 393 13.25 6.88 6.49
CA THR A 393 12.05 7.19 5.69
C THR A 393 10.91 6.27 6.05
N THR A 394 9.69 6.72 5.75
CA THR A 394 8.49 5.89 5.80
C THR A 394 8.03 5.55 4.39
N ILE A 395 7.51 4.35 4.19
CA ILE A 395 6.72 3.94 3.05
C ILE A 395 5.34 3.58 3.59
N THR A 396 4.32 4.31 3.16
CA THR A 396 2.94 4.02 3.56
C THR A 396 2.21 3.34 2.41
N LEU A 397 1.77 2.10 2.64
CA LEU A 397 0.93 1.36 1.72
C LEU A 397 -0.55 1.73 1.96
N ASP A 398 -1.13 2.46 1.01
CA ASP A 398 -2.56 2.77 0.95
C ASP A 398 -3.21 2.03 -0.22
N LEU A 399 -2.89 0.74 -0.31
CA LEU A 399 -3.41 -0.14 -1.34
C LEU A 399 -4.88 -0.49 -1.03
N ASN A 400 -5.67 -0.68 -2.08
CA ASN A 400 -7.11 -0.74 -1.93
C ASN A 400 -7.57 -2.00 -1.18
N PRO A 401 -8.49 -1.91 -0.19
CA PRO A 401 -9.00 -3.07 0.54
C PRO A 401 -9.83 -4.05 -0.32
N ALA A 402 -10.34 -3.62 -1.47
CA ALA A 402 -11.07 -4.49 -2.38
C ALA A 402 -10.14 -5.21 -3.39
N THR A 403 -8.82 -4.99 -3.32
CA THR A 403 -7.86 -5.81 -4.08
C THR A 403 -7.92 -7.27 -3.61
N ASP A 404 -7.79 -8.21 -4.54
CA ASP A 404 -7.43 -9.58 -4.19
C ASP A 404 -6.17 -9.54 -3.31
N ILE A 405 -6.15 -10.30 -2.22
CA ILE A 405 -5.03 -10.35 -1.27
C ILE A 405 -3.70 -10.68 -1.97
N LEU A 406 -3.73 -11.45 -3.07
CA LEU A 406 -2.56 -11.80 -3.87
C LEU A 406 -2.07 -10.66 -4.78
N ALA A 407 -2.94 -9.69 -5.07
CA ALA A 407 -2.63 -8.50 -5.88
C ALA A 407 -2.42 -7.23 -5.03
N ASN A 408 -2.53 -7.33 -3.70
CA ASN A 408 -2.41 -6.22 -2.77
C ASN A 408 -0.94 -5.86 -2.43
N PHE A 409 -0.15 -5.58 -3.46
CA PHE A 409 1.25 -5.20 -3.29
C PHE A 409 1.66 -3.99 -4.13
N ALA A 410 2.72 -3.32 -3.66
CA ALA A 410 3.48 -2.36 -4.42
C ALA A 410 4.92 -2.88 -4.60
N SER A 411 5.55 -2.57 -5.73
CA SER A 411 6.94 -2.93 -5.99
C SER A 411 7.76 -1.77 -6.51
N ALA A 412 9.05 -1.80 -6.20
CA ALA A 412 10.08 -0.97 -6.81
C ALA A 412 11.10 -1.86 -7.54
N ALA A 413 11.67 -1.35 -8.64
CA ALA A 413 12.65 -2.08 -9.43
C ALA A 413 13.94 -2.36 -8.63
N ALA A 414 14.38 -1.40 -7.83
CA ALA A 414 15.56 -1.52 -6.99
C ALA A 414 15.44 -0.71 -5.70
N LEU A 415 16.12 -1.16 -4.65
CA LEU A 415 16.43 -0.40 -3.44
C LEU A 415 17.93 -0.08 -3.37
N GLN A 416 18.28 1.17 -3.10
CA GLN A 416 19.66 1.58 -2.81
C GLN A 416 19.74 2.12 -1.38
N SER A 417 20.51 1.43 -0.53
CA SER A 417 20.73 1.78 0.87
C SER A 417 22.23 1.65 1.18
N THR A 418 22.95 2.74 0.91
CA THR A 418 24.43 2.75 0.93
C THR A 418 25.03 3.07 2.30
N SER A 419 24.20 3.19 3.34
CA SER A 419 24.62 3.41 4.72
C SER A 419 23.52 2.90 5.66
N SER A 420 23.77 2.86 6.97
CA SER A 420 22.75 2.38 7.90
C SER A 420 21.52 3.29 7.90
N LYS A 421 20.35 2.70 7.61
CA LYS A 421 19.07 3.41 7.41
C LYS A 421 17.91 2.58 7.92
N THR A 422 16.89 3.26 8.41
CA THR A 422 15.60 2.65 8.75
C THR A 422 14.57 3.02 7.69
N ILE A 423 13.92 2.00 7.13
CA ILE A 423 12.76 2.10 6.26
C ILE A 423 11.58 1.54 7.04
N SER A 424 10.72 2.43 7.53
CA SER A 424 9.45 2.02 8.13
C SER A 424 8.45 1.73 7.04
N VAL A 425 7.83 0.55 7.05
CA VAL A 425 6.80 0.17 6.09
C VAL A 425 5.51 -0.01 6.85
N ASP A 426 4.65 0.99 6.69
CA ASP A 426 3.34 1.09 7.32
C ASP A 426 2.24 0.85 6.30
N LYS A 427 1.01 0.66 6.78
CA LYS A 427 -0.18 0.63 5.95
C LYS A 427 -1.25 1.53 6.53
N THR A 428 -2.13 2.07 5.68
CA THR A 428 -3.30 2.80 6.16
C THR A 428 -4.29 1.85 6.83
N SER A 429 -5.19 2.39 7.66
CA SER A 429 -6.26 1.60 8.31
C SER A 429 -7.21 0.96 7.29
N THR A 430 -7.31 1.56 6.12
CA THR A 430 -8.13 1.08 5.00
C THR A 430 -7.41 0.03 4.15
N ALA A 431 -6.09 -0.16 4.28
CA ALA A 431 -5.37 -1.17 3.52
C ALA A 431 -5.59 -2.58 4.11
N ASN A 432 -5.78 -3.55 3.22
CA ASN A 432 -5.95 -4.97 3.55
C ASN A 432 -4.83 -5.51 4.45
N SER A 433 -5.18 -6.51 5.26
CA SER A 433 -4.19 -7.32 5.96
C SER A 433 -3.27 -8.01 4.95
N GLY A 434 -1.96 -7.95 5.18
CA GLY A 434 -0.95 -8.52 4.29
C GLY A 434 -0.48 -7.59 3.18
N ALA A 435 -0.78 -6.28 3.24
CA ALA A 435 -0.22 -5.30 2.32
C ALA A 435 1.30 -5.47 2.20
N LYS A 436 1.81 -5.56 0.98
CA LYS A 436 3.20 -5.97 0.72
C LYS A 436 3.95 -4.92 -0.09
N MET A 437 5.14 -4.55 0.37
CA MET A 437 6.14 -3.82 -0.42
C MET A 437 7.18 -4.81 -0.95
N ILE A 438 7.47 -4.79 -2.25
CA ILE A 438 8.45 -5.67 -2.89
C ILE A 438 9.60 -4.85 -3.46
N PHE A 439 10.84 -5.18 -3.08
CA PHE A 439 12.05 -4.71 -3.74
C PHE A 439 12.58 -5.83 -4.62
N LYS A 440 12.55 -5.65 -5.95
CA LYS A 440 12.95 -6.70 -6.91
C LYS A 440 14.46 -6.94 -6.92
N SER A 441 15.23 -5.91 -6.62
CA SER A 441 16.69 -5.95 -6.42
C SER A 441 17.08 -4.98 -5.30
N ALA A 442 18.28 -5.14 -4.72
CA ALA A 442 18.82 -4.13 -3.81
C ALA A 442 20.36 -4.05 -3.81
N GLN A 443 20.88 -2.87 -3.48
CA GLN A 443 22.29 -2.60 -3.17
C GLN A 443 22.39 -2.13 -1.72
N LEU A 444 23.06 -2.92 -0.88
CA LEU A 444 23.15 -2.72 0.57
C LEU A 444 24.62 -2.60 1.00
N GLU A 445 25.02 -1.45 1.56
CA GLU A 445 26.39 -1.24 2.07
C GLU A 445 26.45 -1.00 3.59
N GLY A 446 25.32 -0.60 4.21
CA GLY A 446 25.17 -0.47 5.66
C GLY A 446 24.09 -1.40 6.22
N THR A 447 23.72 -1.21 7.48
CA THR A 447 22.57 -1.94 8.05
C THR A 447 21.26 -1.33 7.57
N THR A 448 20.54 -2.02 6.70
CA THR A 448 19.18 -1.63 6.29
C THR A 448 18.18 -2.24 7.25
N THR A 449 17.55 -1.40 8.06
CA THR A 449 16.50 -1.79 9.00
C THR A 449 15.14 -1.65 8.34
N PHE A 450 14.43 -2.75 8.15
CA PHE A 450 13.01 -2.75 7.81
C PHE A 450 12.19 -2.79 9.09
N ASN A 451 11.54 -1.67 9.44
CA ASN A 451 10.55 -1.62 10.52
C ASN A 451 9.18 -1.86 9.91
N VAL A 452 8.67 -3.08 10.00
CA VAL A 452 7.46 -3.50 9.28
C VAL A 452 6.28 -3.54 10.24
N ALA A 453 5.28 -2.71 9.97
CA ALA A 453 4.06 -2.64 10.77
C ALA A 453 3.31 -3.97 10.83
N ASP A 454 2.44 -4.10 11.83
CA ASP A 454 1.58 -5.28 11.95
C ASP A 454 0.74 -5.51 10.69
N SER A 455 0.48 -6.79 10.38
CA SER A 455 -0.26 -7.20 9.19
C SER A 455 0.27 -6.59 7.88
N THR A 456 1.57 -6.31 7.80
CA THR A 456 2.27 -5.73 6.64
C THR A 456 3.48 -6.60 6.31
N GLN A 457 3.89 -6.62 5.05
CA GLN A 457 5.02 -7.41 4.57
C GLN A 457 6.01 -6.56 3.77
N VAL A 458 7.28 -6.90 3.88
CA VAL A 458 8.34 -6.44 2.98
C VAL A 458 8.98 -7.66 2.33
N ALA A 459 9.10 -7.69 1.02
CA ALA A 459 9.83 -8.71 0.30
C ALA A 459 11.10 -8.11 -0.31
N LEU A 460 12.24 -8.77 -0.10
CA LEU A 460 13.54 -8.32 -0.56
C LEU A 460 14.12 -9.37 -1.49
N GLY A 461 14.17 -9.08 -2.79
CA GLY A 461 14.76 -9.92 -3.83
C GLY A 461 16.08 -9.34 -4.35
N GLY A 462 16.93 -10.21 -4.89
CA GLY A 462 18.13 -9.80 -5.64
C GLY A 462 19.06 -8.84 -4.91
N ALA A 463 19.06 -8.87 -3.58
CA ALA A 463 19.84 -7.95 -2.77
C ALA A 463 21.31 -8.36 -2.74
N THR A 464 22.21 -7.40 -2.93
CA THR A 464 23.67 -7.58 -3.01
C THR A 464 24.39 -6.57 -2.12
N GLY A 465 25.70 -6.72 -1.96
CA GLY A 465 26.56 -5.80 -1.20
C GLY A 465 27.00 -6.33 0.18
N GLY A 466 27.83 -5.56 0.88
CA GLY A 466 28.38 -5.94 2.20
C GLY A 466 27.46 -5.65 3.39
N GLY A 467 26.35 -4.94 3.16
CA GLY A 467 25.43 -4.46 4.18
C GLY A 467 24.65 -5.57 4.90
N ALA A 468 24.21 -5.27 6.12
CA ALA A 468 23.37 -6.14 6.94
C ALA A 468 21.88 -5.81 6.75
N VAL A 469 21.02 -6.78 7.03
CA VAL A 469 19.56 -6.58 7.06
C VAL A 469 19.06 -6.76 8.48
N LYS A 470 18.27 -5.80 8.95
CA LYS A 470 17.64 -5.86 10.28
C LYS A 470 16.12 -5.74 10.14
N LYS A 471 15.37 -6.57 10.85
CA LYS A 471 13.91 -6.56 10.85
C LYS A 471 13.37 -6.24 12.24
N THR A 472 12.53 -5.21 12.32
CA THR A 472 11.78 -4.77 13.51
C THR A 472 10.29 -4.60 13.16
N GLY A 473 9.46 -4.26 14.14
CA GLY A 473 8.00 -4.23 13.99
C GLY A 473 7.37 -5.63 13.93
N LEU A 474 6.03 -5.71 13.98
CA LEU A 474 5.29 -6.97 14.12
C LEU A 474 5.05 -7.70 12.79
N GLY A 475 5.21 -7.03 11.64
CA GLY A 475 4.98 -7.61 10.33
C GLY A 475 6.04 -8.61 9.88
N THR A 476 6.02 -8.96 8.60
CA THR A 476 6.87 -10.01 8.02
C THR A 476 7.92 -9.46 7.06
N LEU A 477 9.16 -9.96 7.14
CA LEU A 477 10.16 -9.84 6.10
C LEU A 477 10.20 -11.14 5.28
N VAL A 478 9.95 -11.06 3.98
CA VAL A 478 10.11 -12.15 3.03
C VAL A 478 11.47 -12.03 2.37
N LEU A 479 12.31 -13.05 2.54
CA LEU A 479 13.62 -13.11 1.92
C LEU A 479 13.54 -13.81 0.57
N SER A 480 14.17 -13.15 -0.41
CA SER A 480 14.10 -13.47 -1.83
C SER A 480 12.68 -13.30 -2.39
N VAL A 481 12.56 -13.25 -3.71
CA VAL A 481 11.26 -13.12 -4.39
C VAL A 481 11.18 -14.11 -5.53
N LEU A 482 9.97 -14.51 -5.91
CA LEU A 482 9.74 -15.18 -7.17
C LEU A 482 9.65 -14.11 -8.27
N ASP A 483 10.27 -14.34 -9.43
CA ASP A 483 10.17 -13.40 -10.54
C ASP A 483 8.69 -13.11 -10.86
N THR A 484 8.35 -11.81 -10.93
CA THR A 484 6.97 -11.34 -11.05
C THR A 484 6.51 -11.22 -12.51
N THR A 485 7.18 -11.91 -13.44
CA THR A 485 6.72 -12.06 -14.83
C THR A 485 5.48 -12.97 -14.89
N THR A 486 4.74 -12.94 -16.00
CA THR A 486 3.41 -13.58 -16.14
C THR A 486 3.38 -15.10 -15.92
N THR A 487 4.53 -15.74 -15.73
CA THR A 487 4.70 -17.15 -15.33
C THR A 487 5.84 -17.26 -14.30
N PRO A 488 5.57 -16.98 -13.02
CA PRO A 488 6.60 -17.00 -11.97
C PRO A 488 7.20 -18.40 -11.83
N SER A 489 8.50 -18.55 -12.13
CA SER A 489 9.17 -19.87 -12.04
C SER A 489 10.60 -19.83 -11.50
N THR A 490 11.22 -18.65 -11.42
CA THR A 490 12.61 -18.50 -10.98
C THR A 490 12.70 -17.67 -9.70
N THR A 491 13.39 -18.22 -8.70
CA THR A 491 13.64 -17.52 -7.44
C THR A 491 14.81 -16.55 -7.59
N VAL A 492 14.59 -15.28 -7.26
CA VAL A 492 15.61 -14.23 -7.26
C VAL A 492 16.23 -14.14 -5.87
N ASN A 493 17.34 -14.86 -5.71
CA ASN A 493 18.05 -15.00 -4.44
C ASN A 493 18.77 -13.72 -3.99
N ASN A 494 18.94 -13.57 -2.68
CA ASN A 494 19.77 -12.53 -2.10
C ASN A 494 21.20 -13.03 -1.86
N SER A 495 22.20 -12.23 -2.27
CA SER A 495 23.63 -12.53 -2.15
C SER A 495 24.42 -11.53 -1.31
N TYR A 496 23.75 -10.60 -0.60
CA TYR A 496 24.44 -9.76 0.39
C TYR A 496 25.07 -10.61 1.50
N THR A 497 26.21 -10.14 2.03
CA THR A 497 27.04 -10.93 2.96
C THR A 497 26.88 -10.52 4.41
N GLY A 498 26.41 -9.30 4.70
CA GLY A 498 26.12 -8.86 6.06
C GLY A 498 24.99 -9.68 6.69
N SER A 499 25.02 -9.85 8.01
CA SER A 499 24.05 -10.69 8.72
C SER A 499 22.61 -10.20 8.58
N THR A 500 21.66 -11.13 8.58
CA THR A 500 20.24 -10.85 8.76
C THR A 500 19.85 -11.03 10.22
N SER A 501 19.28 -10.01 10.86
CA SER A 501 18.74 -10.09 12.22
C SER A 501 17.25 -9.79 12.27
N ILE A 502 16.50 -10.65 12.96
CA ILE A 502 15.05 -10.53 13.15
C ILE A 502 14.79 -10.26 14.63
N ASP A 503 14.62 -8.98 14.97
CA ASP A 503 14.39 -8.53 16.35
C ASP A 503 12.93 -8.72 16.77
N SER A 504 11.98 -8.60 15.84
CA SER A 504 10.54 -8.77 16.11
C SER A 504 9.74 -9.11 14.85
N GLY A 505 8.53 -9.64 15.05
CA GLY A 505 7.65 -10.08 13.98
C GLY A 505 8.15 -11.38 13.36
N ALA A 506 7.96 -11.55 12.05
CA ALA A 506 8.34 -12.77 11.34
C ALA A 506 9.35 -12.54 10.22
N VAL A 507 10.14 -13.58 9.94
CA VAL A 507 10.83 -13.78 8.66
C VAL A 507 10.24 -14.99 7.95
N SER A 508 10.08 -14.89 6.63
CA SER A 508 9.71 -16.00 5.75
C SER A 508 10.60 -16.01 4.51
N PHE A 509 10.47 -17.03 3.68
CA PHE A 509 11.32 -17.27 2.53
C PHE A 509 10.48 -17.54 1.29
N SER A 510 10.98 -17.13 0.12
CA SER A 510 10.41 -17.60 -1.14
C SER A 510 10.76 -19.08 -1.37
N ALA A 511 9.90 -19.81 -2.06
CA ALA A 511 10.08 -21.23 -2.32
C ALA A 511 11.46 -21.52 -2.96
N GLY A 512 12.22 -22.45 -2.34
CA GLY A 512 13.54 -22.87 -2.80
C GLY A 512 14.62 -21.79 -2.75
N SER A 513 14.40 -20.68 -2.05
CA SER A 513 15.37 -19.58 -2.01
C SER A 513 16.64 -19.95 -1.28
N SER A 514 17.77 -19.40 -1.72
CA SER A 514 19.07 -19.51 -1.06
C SER A 514 19.56 -18.14 -0.60
N GLN A 515 19.98 -18.04 0.65
CA GLN A 515 20.50 -16.81 1.26
C GLN A 515 22.00 -16.92 1.53
N ALA A 516 22.79 -15.93 1.09
CA ALA A 516 24.23 -15.90 1.38
C ALA A 516 24.58 -15.49 2.82
N SER A 517 23.71 -14.72 3.49
CA SER A 517 23.94 -14.19 4.83
C SER A 517 23.54 -15.17 5.94
N SER A 518 24.25 -15.14 7.08
CA SER A 518 23.72 -15.76 8.32
C SER A 518 22.45 -15.06 8.80
N ILE A 519 21.54 -15.82 9.41
CA ILE A 519 20.23 -15.37 9.89
C ILE A 519 20.13 -15.60 11.40
N SER A 520 19.73 -14.57 12.14
CA SER A 520 19.49 -14.65 13.59
C SER A 520 18.06 -14.23 13.92
N VAL A 521 17.39 -15.03 14.75
CA VAL A 521 16.02 -14.79 15.19
C VAL A 521 16.05 -14.55 16.69
N ALA A 522 15.55 -13.39 17.11
CA ALA A 522 15.54 -12.95 18.51
C ALA A 522 14.41 -13.60 19.33
N ASN A 523 14.42 -13.37 20.64
CA ASN A 523 13.36 -13.80 21.55
C ASN A 523 12.01 -13.17 21.13
N GLY A 524 10.96 -13.98 21.01
CA GLY A 524 9.64 -13.54 20.59
C GLY A 524 9.49 -13.29 19.08
N ALA A 525 10.58 -13.31 18.32
CA ALA A 525 10.54 -13.29 16.86
C ALA A 525 10.28 -14.69 16.27
N VAL A 526 9.78 -14.71 15.04
CA VAL A 526 9.28 -15.91 14.38
C VAL A 526 10.03 -16.17 13.08
N VAL A 527 10.41 -17.41 12.83
CA VAL A 527 10.75 -17.91 11.49
C VAL A 527 9.58 -18.73 10.95
N GLN A 528 9.11 -18.40 9.74
CA GLN A 528 7.91 -18.98 9.15
C GLN A 528 8.25 -19.81 7.91
N PHE A 529 7.70 -21.03 7.84
CA PHE A 529 7.84 -21.96 6.71
C PHE A 529 6.48 -22.42 6.21
N ASN A 530 6.31 -22.50 4.89
CA ASN A 530 5.13 -23.05 4.24
C ASN A 530 5.39 -24.47 3.76
N LEU A 531 4.55 -25.44 4.16
CA LEU A 531 4.78 -26.86 3.85
C LEU A 531 4.64 -27.22 2.37
N ALA A 532 3.98 -26.39 1.57
CA ALA A 532 3.84 -26.59 0.13
C ALA A 532 5.05 -26.10 -0.68
N ASP A 533 5.94 -25.33 -0.06
CA ASP A 533 7.05 -24.68 -0.75
C ASP A 533 8.29 -25.59 -0.80
N ALA A 534 9.08 -25.46 -1.86
CA ALA A 534 10.40 -26.09 -1.91
C ALA A 534 11.29 -25.55 -0.77
N THR A 535 12.11 -26.42 -0.17
CA THR A 535 12.92 -26.10 1.02
C THR A 535 13.89 -24.94 0.77
N PRO A 536 13.79 -23.82 1.51
CA PRO A 536 14.75 -22.73 1.47
C PRO A 536 16.03 -23.08 2.25
N ASN A 537 17.12 -22.36 1.96
CA ASN A 537 18.42 -22.58 2.60
C ASN A 537 19.23 -21.30 2.81
N THR A 538 20.31 -21.43 3.58
CA THR A 538 21.37 -20.43 3.68
C THR A 538 22.76 -21.06 3.69
N THR A 539 23.73 -20.38 3.07
CA THR A 539 25.15 -20.74 3.21
C THR A 539 25.73 -20.32 4.56
N GLY A 540 25.06 -19.39 5.25
CA GLY A 540 25.40 -18.94 6.59
C GLY A 540 24.85 -19.86 7.68
N LYS A 541 24.80 -19.34 8.90
CA LYS A 541 24.20 -19.99 10.07
C LYS A 541 22.74 -19.54 10.25
N LEU A 542 21.88 -20.43 10.73
CA LEU A 542 20.59 -20.05 11.34
C LEU A 542 20.72 -20.09 12.87
N THR A 543 20.52 -18.96 13.54
CA THR A 543 20.57 -18.87 15.01
C THR A 543 19.17 -18.62 15.55
N LEU A 544 18.64 -19.57 16.31
CA LEU A 544 17.36 -19.44 17.02
C LEU A 544 17.65 -19.15 18.50
N THR A 545 17.50 -17.89 18.91
CA THR A 545 17.76 -17.51 20.31
C THR A 545 16.68 -18.08 21.25
N SER A 546 16.98 -18.11 22.56
CA SER A 546 16.00 -18.57 23.55
C SER A 546 14.71 -17.75 23.47
N GLY A 547 13.58 -18.43 23.27
CA GLY A 547 12.26 -17.81 23.13
C GLY A 547 11.86 -17.45 21.69
N SER A 548 12.71 -17.63 20.69
CA SER A 548 12.31 -17.60 19.28
C SER A 548 11.33 -18.73 18.95
N LYS A 549 10.48 -18.52 17.95
CA LYS A 549 9.46 -19.49 17.52
C LYS A 549 9.58 -19.86 16.05
N VAL A 550 9.15 -21.07 15.71
CA VAL A 550 9.01 -21.56 14.35
C VAL A 550 7.52 -21.68 14.04
N ARG A 551 7.03 -20.92 13.07
CA ARG A 551 5.66 -20.98 12.57
C ARG A 551 5.60 -21.85 11.34
N ILE A 552 4.65 -22.78 11.32
CA ILE A 552 4.35 -23.62 10.16
C ILE A 552 3.04 -23.13 9.56
N THR A 553 3.04 -22.85 8.26
CA THR A 553 1.83 -22.60 7.48
C THR A 553 1.54 -23.75 6.54
N GLY A 554 0.26 -24.02 6.31
CA GLY A 554 -0.20 -25.23 5.62
C GLY A 554 -0.51 -26.36 6.61
N THR A 555 -1.18 -27.39 6.10
CA THR A 555 -1.58 -28.56 6.88
C THR A 555 -0.64 -29.71 6.56
N PRO A 556 0.05 -30.30 7.56
CA PRO A 556 0.87 -31.47 7.31
C PRO A 556 0.01 -32.67 6.92
N SER A 557 0.45 -33.39 5.89
CA SER A 557 -0.13 -34.66 5.46
C SER A 557 0.18 -35.74 6.49
N ASN A 558 -0.83 -36.53 6.85
CA ASN A 558 -0.71 -37.55 7.89
C ASN A 558 0.49 -38.49 7.64
N GLY A 559 1.33 -38.68 8.67
CA GLY A 559 2.50 -39.55 8.62
C GLY A 559 3.68 -39.03 7.79
N THR A 560 3.61 -37.83 7.24
CA THR A 560 4.68 -37.24 6.40
C THR A 560 5.54 -36.29 7.21
N SER A 561 6.86 -36.44 7.13
CA SER A 561 7.84 -35.51 7.70
C SER A 561 8.37 -34.53 6.64
N TYR A 562 8.76 -33.33 7.06
CA TYR A 562 9.12 -32.24 6.16
C TYR A 562 10.47 -31.63 6.53
N THR A 563 11.39 -31.51 5.58
CA THR A 563 12.56 -30.65 5.72
C THR A 563 12.13 -29.20 5.50
N LEU A 564 12.22 -28.38 6.54
CA LEU A 564 11.77 -26.98 6.53
C LEU A 564 12.87 -26.02 6.06
N PHE A 565 14.13 -26.31 6.42
CA PHE A 565 15.25 -25.40 6.14
C PHE A 565 16.59 -26.13 6.21
N SER A 566 17.57 -25.70 5.41
CA SER A 566 18.98 -26.08 5.59
C SER A 566 19.90 -24.88 5.75
N ALA A 567 20.92 -25.02 6.58
CA ALA A 567 21.93 -24.00 6.86
C ALA A 567 23.34 -24.62 6.84
N ASP A 568 24.17 -24.26 5.88
CA ASP A 568 25.51 -24.84 5.73
C ASP A 568 26.43 -24.50 6.91
N GLY A 569 26.28 -23.29 7.47
CA GLY A 569 26.94 -22.83 8.69
C GLY A 569 26.32 -23.37 9.99
N GLY A 570 25.33 -24.25 9.89
CA GLY A 570 24.67 -24.92 11.01
C GLY A 570 23.45 -24.19 11.57
N ILE A 571 22.71 -24.90 12.43
CA ILE A 571 21.52 -24.41 13.14
C ILE A 571 21.76 -24.43 14.65
N GLU A 572 21.83 -23.22 15.23
CA GLU A 572 22.03 -23.01 16.67
C GLU A 572 20.71 -22.74 17.41
N GLY A 573 20.69 -23.12 18.68
CA GLY A 573 19.52 -23.04 19.54
C GLY A 573 18.62 -24.28 19.49
N THR A 574 17.56 -24.24 20.30
CA THR A 574 16.54 -25.30 20.37
C THR A 574 15.27 -24.81 19.67
N PRO A 575 14.88 -25.42 18.54
CA PRO A 575 13.69 -24.99 17.81
C PRO A 575 12.43 -25.25 18.63
N VAL A 576 11.51 -24.29 18.66
CA VAL A 576 10.24 -24.39 19.37
C VAL A 576 9.11 -23.96 18.43
N LEU A 577 8.09 -24.79 18.29
CA LEU A 577 6.90 -24.43 17.52
C LEU A 577 6.20 -23.21 18.15
N GLU A 578 5.73 -22.30 17.31
CA GLU A 578 4.87 -21.20 17.75
C GLU A 578 3.54 -21.73 18.29
N SER A 579 2.93 -22.68 17.57
CA SER A 579 1.73 -23.40 17.97
C SER A 579 1.99 -24.90 17.89
N PRO A 580 1.67 -25.69 18.93
CA PRO A 580 1.81 -27.15 18.88
C PRO A 580 1.00 -27.75 17.72
N ILE A 581 1.60 -28.72 17.04
CA ILE A 581 0.93 -29.50 15.99
C ILE A 581 0.90 -30.96 16.47
N SER A 582 -0.30 -31.53 16.57
CA SER A 582 -0.49 -32.90 17.08
C SER A 582 0.32 -33.91 16.27
N LEU A 583 1.05 -34.81 16.95
CA LEU A 583 1.93 -35.82 16.34
C LEU A 583 3.14 -35.25 15.57
N TYR A 584 3.52 -33.99 15.80
CA TYR A 584 4.69 -33.40 15.15
C TYR A 584 5.62 -32.71 16.13
N ALA A 585 6.92 -32.83 15.87
CA ALA A 585 7.97 -32.15 16.63
C ALA A 585 9.00 -31.55 15.67
N LEU A 586 9.66 -30.48 16.13
CA LEU A 586 10.80 -29.93 15.41
C LEU A 586 12.06 -30.68 15.79
N THR A 587 12.82 -31.11 14.80
CA THR A 587 14.09 -31.82 14.98
C THR A 587 15.18 -31.16 14.16
N LYS A 588 16.42 -31.27 14.65
CA LYS A 588 17.61 -30.96 13.87
C LYS A 588 18.23 -32.27 13.39
N SER A 589 18.80 -32.25 12.19
CA SER A 589 19.63 -33.37 11.72
C SER A 589 20.85 -33.57 12.62
N THR A 590 21.44 -34.77 12.56
CA THR A 590 22.61 -35.14 13.39
C THR A 590 23.82 -34.24 13.14
N ASP A 591 24.00 -33.75 11.91
CA ASP A 591 25.05 -32.78 11.55
C ASP A 591 24.69 -31.33 11.94
N GLY A 592 23.48 -31.11 12.47
CA GLY A 592 22.98 -29.81 12.90
C GLY A 592 22.67 -28.84 11.76
N LYS A 593 22.60 -29.30 10.50
CA LYS A 593 22.44 -28.43 9.32
C LYS A 593 21.03 -28.33 8.76
N SER A 594 20.14 -29.25 9.10
CA SER A 594 18.76 -29.28 8.61
C SER A 594 17.78 -29.19 9.78
N LEU A 595 16.72 -28.39 9.60
CA LEU A 595 15.58 -28.30 10.49
C LEU A 595 14.39 -28.99 9.83
N SER A 596 13.76 -29.91 10.54
CA SER A 596 12.63 -30.69 10.05
C SER A 596 11.43 -30.60 10.99
N LEU A 597 10.23 -30.67 10.41
CA LEU A 597 9.00 -31.01 11.10
C LEU A 597 8.79 -32.52 10.96
N GLU A 598 9.12 -33.26 12.01
CA GLU A 598 9.11 -34.72 12.00
C GLU A 598 7.81 -35.26 12.57
N PHE A 599 7.23 -36.24 11.90
CA PHE A 599 6.08 -36.97 12.42
C PHE A 599 6.48 -37.87 13.58
N ALA A 600 5.95 -37.61 14.77
CA ALA A 600 6.24 -38.31 16.00
C ALA A 600 5.06 -39.22 16.39
N LYS A 601 5.22 -40.52 16.13
CA LYS A 601 4.27 -41.55 16.57
C LYS A 601 4.25 -41.66 18.09
N ILE A 602 3.06 -41.88 18.66
CA ILE A 602 2.87 -42.08 20.10
C ILE A 602 3.15 -43.55 20.43
N THR A 603 3.84 -43.86 21.53
CA THR A 603 3.91 -45.25 22.00
C THR A 603 2.64 -45.58 22.79
N PRO A 604 1.79 -46.53 22.33
CA PRO A 604 0.55 -46.87 23.02
C PRO A 604 0.83 -47.71 24.26
N THR A 605 -0.05 -47.63 25.26
CA THR A 605 0.00 -48.52 26.44
C THR A 605 -0.90 -49.72 26.19
N ILE A 606 -0.32 -50.91 26.10
CA ILE A 606 -1.06 -52.16 25.84
C ILE A 606 -1.36 -52.85 27.17
N THR A 607 -2.62 -53.16 27.41
CA THR A 607 -3.07 -53.86 28.63
C THR A 607 -3.90 -55.08 28.28
N VAL A 608 -3.74 -56.15 29.07
CA VAL A 608 -4.52 -57.38 28.96
C VAL A 608 -5.40 -57.46 30.20
N THR A 609 -6.69 -57.74 30.04
CA THR A 609 -7.63 -57.96 31.16
C THR A 609 -8.18 -59.38 31.10
N PRO A 610 -7.52 -60.36 31.77
CA PRO A 610 -7.94 -61.75 31.71
C PRO A 610 -9.33 -62.00 32.31
N GLY A 611 -10.15 -62.80 31.64
CA GLY A 611 -11.37 -63.38 32.18
C GLY A 611 -11.11 -64.58 33.10
N SER A 612 -12.15 -65.39 33.31
CA SER A 612 -12.08 -66.64 34.06
C SER A 612 -12.03 -67.84 33.10
N TYR A 613 -11.05 -68.74 33.29
CA TYR A 613 -10.86 -69.90 32.43
C TYR A 613 -10.92 -71.19 33.27
N THR A 614 -11.69 -72.17 32.79
CA THR A 614 -11.80 -73.50 33.40
C THR A 614 -11.48 -74.54 32.35
N TYR A 615 -10.76 -75.60 32.73
CA TYR A 615 -10.42 -76.71 31.85
C TYR A 615 -11.68 -77.28 31.18
N SER A 616 -11.68 -77.36 29.85
CA SER A 616 -12.80 -77.90 29.07
C SER A 616 -12.37 -78.91 28.01
N GLY A 617 -11.08 -79.25 27.95
CA GLY A 617 -10.49 -80.04 26.87
C GLY A 617 -10.24 -79.25 25.57
N SER A 618 -10.56 -77.95 25.53
CA SER A 618 -10.25 -77.03 24.43
C SER A 618 -9.24 -75.97 24.86
N MET A 619 -8.68 -75.24 23.89
CA MET A 619 -7.75 -74.13 24.15
C MET A 619 -8.44 -73.04 24.98
N GLN A 620 -7.75 -72.51 25.99
CA GLN A 620 -8.24 -71.56 26.98
C GLN A 620 -7.18 -70.46 27.22
N GLY A 621 -7.61 -69.28 27.63
CA GLY A 621 -6.74 -68.15 27.97
C GLY A 621 -7.13 -66.86 27.25
N PRO A 622 -6.48 -65.73 27.57
CA PRO A 622 -6.96 -64.44 27.11
C PRO A 622 -6.81 -64.25 25.60
N GLY A 623 -7.90 -63.90 24.92
CA GLY A 623 -7.95 -63.69 23.48
C GLY A 623 -7.67 -62.24 23.06
N VAL A 624 -7.78 -61.97 21.74
CA VAL A 624 -7.62 -60.61 21.19
C VAL A 624 -8.63 -59.61 21.74
N ASP A 625 -9.83 -60.07 22.12
CA ASP A 625 -10.90 -59.23 22.67
C ASP A 625 -10.61 -58.76 24.10
N GLU A 626 -9.66 -59.41 24.78
CA GLU A 626 -9.22 -59.06 26.14
C GLU A 626 -7.96 -58.17 26.14
N VAL A 627 -7.51 -57.75 24.96
CA VAL A 627 -6.37 -56.83 24.77
C VAL A 627 -6.87 -55.43 24.43
N SER A 628 -6.56 -54.46 25.29
CA SER A 628 -6.72 -53.04 24.96
C SER A 628 -5.51 -52.55 24.17
N LYS A 629 -5.76 -52.00 22.99
CA LYS A 629 -4.72 -51.45 22.09
C LYS A 629 -4.25 -50.05 22.47
N GLY A 630 -4.77 -49.46 23.55
CA GLY A 630 -4.41 -48.11 23.99
C GLY A 630 -4.66 -47.03 22.92
N GLY A 631 -5.68 -47.21 22.08
CA GLY A 631 -6.01 -46.31 20.97
C GLY A 631 -5.36 -46.65 19.62
N SER A 632 -4.40 -47.59 19.58
CA SER A 632 -3.81 -48.08 18.33
C SER A 632 -4.78 -48.98 17.54
N GLN A 633 -4.68 -48.94 16.21
CA GLN A 633 -5.37 -49.83 15.29
C GLN A 633 -4.47 -50.99 14.81
N GLY A 634 -3.26 -51.10 15.34
CA GLY A 634 -2.29 -52.13 15.00
C GLY A 634 -2.82 -53.56 15.17
N LEU A 635 -2.22 -54.50 14.44
CA LEU A 635 -2.51 -55.92 14.56
C LEU A 635 -2.01 -56.45 15.91
N ILE A 636 -2.80 -57.31 16.55
CA ILE A 636 -2.44 -57.97 17.81
C ILE A 636 -1.74 -59.30 17.51
N THR A 637 -0.62 -59.54 18.17
CA THR A 637 0.03 -60.85 18.29
C THR A 637 0.12 -61.25 19.75
N LEU A 638 -0.19 -62.52 20.04
CA LEU A 638 -0.27 -63.08 21.39
C LEU A 638 0.86 -64.10 21.61
N SER A 639 1.47 -64.08 22.79
CA SER A 639 2.48 -65.06 23.20
C SER A 639 2.21 -65.54 24.62
N TYR A 640 1.83 -66.82 24.74
CA TYR A 640 1.52 -67.49 25.99
C TYR A 640 2.74 -68.23 26.51
N ALA A 641 3.01 -68.14 27.81
CA ALA A 641 4.05 -68.90 28.49
C ALA A 641 3.52 -69.47 29.81
N GLY A 642 3.88 -70.70 30.13
CA GLY A 642 3.60 -71.35 31.41
C GLY A 642 4.45 -70.73 32.52
N THR A 643 3.91 -70.72 33.74
CA THR A 643 4.57 -70.18 34.93
C THR A 643 4.48 -71.17 36.09
N GLY A 644 5.33 -71.00 37.11
CA GLY A 644 5.39 -71.91 38.25
C GLY A 644 5.80 -73.32 37.82
N SER A 645 4.97 -74.32 38.13
CA SER A 645 5.18 -75.72 37.74
C SER A 645 4.66 -76.07 36.34
N THR A 646 4.04 -75.12 35.63
CA THR A 646 3.46 -75.35 34.31
C THR A 646 4.49 -75.03 33.22
N THR A 647 4.94 -76.03 32.46
CA THR A 647 5.80 -75.84 31.28
C THR A 647 4.94 -75.66 30.04
N TYR A 648 5.02 -74.48 29.42
CA TYR A 648 4.28 -74.16 28.20
C TYR A 648 4.89 -72.94 27.49
N GLY A 649 4.91 -72.94 26.16
CA GLY A 649 5.35 -71.78 25.38
C GLY A 649 6.83 -71.38 25.54
N PRO A 650 7.23 -70.21 24.99
CA PRO A 650 6.38 -69.20 24.34
C PRO A 650 5.67 -69.76 23.10
N SER A 651 4.35 -69.57 23.02
CA SER A 651 3.52 -70.07 21.92
C SER A 651 2.47 -69.04 21.52
N ALA A 652 2.12 -68.97 20.23
CA ALA A 652 0.96 -68.19 19.77
C ALA A 652 -0.38 -68.92 19.98
N THR A 653 -0.34 -70.23 20.23
CA THR A 653 -1.52 -71.03 20.56
C THR A 653 -1.85 -70.91 22.05
N PRO A 654 -3.12 -70.66 22.43
CA PRO A 654 -3.52 -70.71 23.83
C PRO A 654 -3.39 -72.12 24.46
N PRO A 655 -3.05 -72.22 25.76
CA PRO A 655 -2.93 -73.49 26.48
C PRO A 655 -4.27 -74.20 26.71
N THR A 656 -4.25 -75.53 26.81
CA THR A 656 -5.45 -76.35 27.09
C THR A 656 -5.50 -76.85 28.54
N ASN A 657 -4.35 -77.13 29.16
CA ASN A 657 -4.30 -77.79 30.46
C ASN A 657 -4.54 -76.80 31.61
N ALA A 658 -5.09 -77.29 32.72
CA ALA A 658 -5.16 -76.52 33.96
C ALA A 658 -3.74 -76.16 34.44
N GLY A 659 -3.55 -74.92 34.88
CA GLY A 659 -2.22 -74.41 35.24
C GLY A 659 -2.18 -72.89 35.33
N THR A 660 -0.99 -72.36 35.60
CA THR A 660 -0.72 -70.92 35.68
C THR A 660 0.10 -70.49 34.47
N TYR A 661 -0.30 -69.39 33.85
CA TYR A 661 0.26 -68.90 32.59
C TYR A 661 0.42 -67.38 32.62
N THR A 662 1.20 -66.86 31.68
CA THR A 662 1.25 -65.44 31.34
C THR A 662 0.96 -65.24 29.87
N LEU A 663 0.36 -64.10 29.55
CA LEU A 663 0.18 -63.62 28.18
C LEU A 663 0.95 -62.31 27.99
N THR A 664 1.76 -62.26 26.94
CA THR A 664 2.31 -61.00 26.41
C THR A 664 1.57 -60.69 25.11
N ALA A 665 0.84 -59.59 25.08
CA ALA A 665 0.18 -59.09 23.87
C ALA A 665 1.06 -58.00 23.24
N THR A 666 1.33 -58.11 21.94
CA THR A 666 2.04 -57.08 21.16
C THR A 666 1.09 -56.50 20.14
N VAL A 667 1.00 -55.17 20.09
CA VAL A 667 0.28 -54.44 19.05
C VAL A 667 1.32 -53.85 18.10
N GLY A 668 1.24 -54.23 16.83
CA GLY A 668 2.13 -53.70 15.80
C GLY A 668 1.95 -52.18 15.58
N PRO A 669 2.94 -51.49 14.99
CA PRO A 669 2.81 -50.06 14.70
C PRO A 669 1.68 -49.79 13.71
N ASP A 670 1.10 -48.59 13.77
CA ASP A 670 0.15 -48.07 12.80
C ASP A 670 0.54 -46.66 12.31
N SER A 671 -0.40 -45.92 11.72
CA SER A 671 -0.15 -44.57 11.22
C SER A 671 0.15 -43.56 12.32
N SER A 672 -0.36 -43.72 13.54
CA SER A 672 -0.27 -42.76 14.64
C SER A 672 0.53 -43.26 15.84
N TYR A 673 0.67 -44.59 15.96
CA TYR A 673 1.28 -45.24 17.11
C TYR A 673 2.50 -46.10 16.73
N ASN A 674 3.50 -46.09 17.60
CA ASN A 674 4.60 -47.06 17.58
C ASN A 674 4.07 -48.44 17.97
N GLY A 675 4.80 -49.50 17.61
CA GLY A 675 4.52 -50.83 18.14
C GLY A 675 4.82 -50.87 19.64
N ALA A 676 4.00 -51.57 20.41
CA ALA A 676 4.19 -51.75 21.84
C ALA A 676 3.71 -53.12 22.30
N SER A 677 4.26 -53.59 23.42
CA SER A 677 3.87 -54.84 24.06
C SER A 677 3.39 -54.57 25.48
N SER A 678 2.45 -55.37 25.96
CA SER A 678 2.06 -55.39 27.36
C SER A 678 3.20 -55.97 28.20
N THR A 679 3.21 -55.67 29.50
CA THR A 679 3.93 -56.54 30.45
C THR A 679 3.31 -57.94 30.47
N PRO A 680 4.07 -59.01 30.77
CA PRO A 680 3.51 -60.36 30.91
C PRO A 680 2.38 -60.38 31.94
N THR A 681 1.15 -60.67 31.49
CA THR A 681 -0.06 -60.61 32.33
C THR A 681 -0.46 -62.01 32.76
N ALA A 682 -0.55 -62.25 34.07
CA ALA A 682 -0.84 -63.56 34.62
C ALA A 682 -2.32 -63.96 34.43
N PHE A 683 -2.56 -65.25 34.15
CA PHE A 683 -3.88 -65.87 34.18
C PHE A 683 -3.77 -67.35 34.59
N SER A 684 -4.88 -67.96 34.98
CA SER A 684 -4.93 -69.38 35.35
C SER A 684 -6.09 -70.09 34.68
N ILE A 685 -5.86 -71.33 34.27
CA ILE A 685 -6.92 -72.27 33.88
C ILE A 685 -7.23 -73.13 35.09
N ALA A 686 -8.41 -72.95 35.68
CA ALA A 686 -8.87 -73.73 36.82
C ALA A 686 -9.16 -75.19 36.41
N LYS A 687 -9.00 -76.12 37.34
CA LYS A 687 -9.41 -77.52 37.14
C LYS A 687 -10.94 -77.59 37.03
N ALA A 688 -11.46 -78.40 36.11
CA ALA A 688 -12.89 -78.70 36.05
C ALA A 688 -13.33 -79.55 37.24
N THR A 689 -14.55 -79.32 37.73
CA THR A 689 -15.19 -80.22 38.70
C THR A 689 -15.77 -81.43 37.96
N PRO A 690 -15.29 -82.66 38.20
CA PRO A 690 -15.83 -83.84 37.53
C PRO A 690 -17.27 -84.13 38.00
N VAL A 691 -18.19 -84.34 37.06
CA VAL A 691 -19.54 -84.83 37.35
C VAL A 691 -19.52 -86.35 37.28
N VAL A 692 -19.65 -87.01 38.43
CA VAL A 692 -19.78 -88.46 38.52
C VAL A 692 -21.27 -88.80 38.57
N SER A 693 -21.83 -89.38 37.51
CA SER A 693 -23.16 -89.98 37.54
C SER A 693 -23.04 -91.48 37.80
N VAL A 694 -23.76 -91.97 38.80
CA VAL A 694 -23.96 -93.40 39.02
C VAL A 694 -25.22 -93.82 38.26
N LEU A 695 -25.06 -94.66 37.24
CA LEU A 695 -26.17 -95.36 36.60
C LEU A 695 -26.60 -96.51 37.53
N PRO A 696 -27.88 -96.64 37.94
CA PRO A 696 -28.31 -97.77 38.73
C PRO A 696 -28.18 -99.06 37.91
N THR A 697 -27.46 -100.05 38.46
CA THR A 697 -27.32 -101.40 37.93
C THR A 697 -28.61 -102.20 38.12
N ALA A 698 -28.87 -103.10 37.16
CA ALA A 698 -30.10 -103.86 36.96
C ALA A 698 -30.69 -104.55 38.21
N SER A 699 -32.01 -104.53 38.32
CA SER A 699 -32.78 -105.36 39.26
C SER A 699 -32.54 -106.86 39.00
N ALA A 700 -32.45 -107.60 40.10
CA ALA A 700 -32.10 -109.01 40.18
C ALA A 700 -32.94 -109.94 39.29
N VAL A 701 -32.26 -110.89 38.64
CA VAL A 701 -32.83 -112.12 38.11
C VAL A 701 -33.34 -112.95 39.29
N THR A 702 -34.65 -113.23 39.31
CA THR A 702 -35.23 -114.24 40.20
C THR A 702 -35.34 -115.54 39.40
N VAL A 703 -34.68 -116.59 39.87
CA VAL A 703 -34.81 -117.97 39.35
C VAL A 703 -35.85 -118.69 40.21
N GLY A 704 -36.84 -119.35 39.60
CA GLY A 704 -37.84 -120.11 40.34
C GLY A 704 -38.56 -121.15 39.48
N ALA A 705 -38.22 -122.41 39.74
CA ALA A 705 -38.88 -123.71 39.49
C ALA A 705 -39.37 -124.05 38.07
#